data_AF-A0A0B2QF16-F1
#
_entry.id   AF-A0A0B2QF16-F1
#
_cell.length_a   1.000
_cell.length_b   1.000
_cell.length_c   1.000
_cell.angle_alpha   90.00
_cell.angle_beta   90.00
_cell.angle_gamma   90.00
#
_symmetry.space_group_name_H-M   'P 1'
#
loop_
_entity.id
_entity.type
_entity.pdbx_description
1 polymer ?
#
loop_
_entity_poly.entity_id
_entity_poly.type
_entity_poly.pdbx_seq_one_letter_code
_entity_poly.pdbx_strand_id
1 'polypeptide(L)'
;MDFDGSLAEIEKIYEIAINGSDEEKISAATILCGASLVRGWNVQEHTVLFITKLLSPIDPPNYSGAESHLTSQAPFLNVLLIGISSMDCVHIFSLHGLVPLLAPGLMLICEVFGSCVPDSSWTLASGEKLTHWEVFCNAFTLLLRFWRFDHLPIEQVRSDATTPPFGSLPSPECLLLVRNCKLASFGRTEKDQQRLKRWPKILCFSVEPVFMDSFPKLNFWYRKHQECIASFRSGLVPGRPVNQIVDALLSMMFKKVSNGVKPSTPTTSGSSNSSGNALDDALMKLKVPAWDILEAIPFVLDSALTSCAYGKTSTRELATGLKDLADFLPASLVTIASYFSAEVTRGIWKPSFMNGTDWPSPAANLAHIEQQIKKILAATGVNVPSLDIDGDSPATLPFPLAAFVSLTLTYKLDKATEPFLALIAPAMNAVASGCPWPSLPIVTSLWIQKVKRWSNYFVLSASSTVFHHNKDAIAQLLKSCFTSTLGLGYGSIYNNGGVTDIASSDLMPKGVVRKPKKTKFGVKYGQVSLARSMARVKHAALLGASLVWISGGQKLIQYLMRETLPSWFLSATMFEQDGGESGVMVAKLKGYALAFFVFLSAAFAWGIDNSYSPKQRAEVVGLHLKFLASTLNRNGAMFSRCTTWKAYVSGLVSLMVGQAPSWVREVDADLLKRLSWGLSQMDEHKLALRLLEIGGIGVMGAAAEMIIGFEHRS
;
A
#
# COMPACT_ATOMS: atom_id res chain seq x y z
N MET A 1 -24.63 -32.71 -0.31
CA MET A 1 -24.22 -32.77 1.09
C MET A 1 -24.61 -31.44 1.72
N ASP A 2 -25.52 -31.46 2.69
CA ASP A 2 -25.83 -30.29 3.50
C ASP A 2 -24.65 -30.05 4.44
N PHE A 3 -24.03 -28.88 4.33
CA PHE A 3 -22.81 -28.50 5.04
C PHE A 3 -23.18 -27.77 6.35
N ASP A 4 -23.03 -28.46 7.47
CA ASP A 4 -23.37 -27.97 8.82
C ASP A 4 -22.32 -27.02 9.41
N GLY A 5 -21.14 -26.92 8.79
CA GLY A 5 -20.15 -25.86 9.04
C GLY A 5 -19.36 -26.03 10.35
N SER A 6 -19.23 -27.25 10.86
CA SER A 6 -18.44 -27.55 12.06
C SER A 6 -16.93 -27.67 11.74
N LEU A 7 -16.07 -27.50 12.75
CA LEU A 7 -14.61 -27.62 12.60
C LEU A 7 -14.18 -29.02 12.11
N ALA A 8 -14.82 -30.06 12.65
CA ALA A 8 -14.57 -31.46 12.29
C ALA A 8 -14.95 -31.78 10.84
N GLU A 9 -15.99 -31.12 10.33
CA GLU A 9 -16.42 -31.28 8.94
C GLU A 9 -15.39 -30.69 7.97
N ILE A 10 -14.76 -29.57 8.33
CA ILE A 10 -13.73 -28.93 7.50
C ILE A 10 -12.42 -29.72 7.54
N GLU A 11 -12.06 -30.28 8.69
CA GLU A 11 -10.94 -31.23 8.79
C GLU A 11 -11.16 -32.44 7.87
N LYS A 12 -12.38 -33.01 7.84
CA LYS A 12 -12.73 -34.10 6.94
C LYS A 12 -12.64 -33.70 5.46
N ILE A 13 -13.11 -32.50 5.10
CA ILE A 13 -12.99 -31.99 3.72
C ILE A 13 -11.52 -31.81 3.35
N TYR A 14 -10.69 -31.33 4.27
CA TYR A 14 -9.25 -31.21 4.06
C TYR A 14 -8.57 -32.57 3.84
N GLU A 15 -8.95 -33.60 4.61
CA GLU A 15 -8.45 -34.97 4.40
C GLU A 15 -8.84 -35.52 3.02
N ILE A 16 -10.07 -35.25 2.55
CA ILE A 16 -10.52 -35.60 1.19
C ILE A 16 -9.68 -34.85 0.14
N ALA A 17 -9.35 -33.57 0.38
CA ALA A 17 -8.53 -32.79 -0.53
C ALA A 17 -7.08 -33.31 -0.67
N ILE A 18 -6.59 -34.08 0.30
CA ILE A 18 -5.25 -34.71 0.24
C ILE A 18 -5.32 -36.12 -0.34
N ASN A 19 -6.25 -36.95 0.15
CA ASN A 19 -6.24 -38.40 -0.08
C ASN A 19 -7.28 -38.88 -1.11
N GLY A 20 -8.20 -38.02 -1.53
CA GLY A 20 -9.28 -38.39 -2.45
C GLY A 20 -8.81 -38.63 -3.90
N SER A 21 -9.74 -39.09 -4.73
CA SER A 21 -9.60 -39.08 -6.20
C SER A 21 -9.52 -37.65 -6.75
N ASP A 22 -9.09 -37.48 -8.01
CA ASP A 22 -8.91 -36.15 -8.59
C ASP A 22 -10.21 -35.32 -8.61
N GLU A 23 -11.36 -35.95 -8.85
CA GLU A 23 -12.68 -35.31 -8.80
C GLU A 23 -13.09 -34.92 -7.37
N GLU A 24 -12.83 -35.79 -6.39
CA GLU A 24 -13.09 -35.53 -4.98
C GLU A 24 -12.20 -34.39 -4.46
N LYS A 25 -10.93 -34.36 -4.87
CA LYS A 25 -9.98 -33.29 -4.55
C LYS A 25 -10.47 -31.95 -5.10
N ILE A 26 -10.87 -31.90 -6.37
CA ILE A 26 -11.42 -30.68 -7.00
C ILE A 26 -12.69 -30.22 -6.27
N SER A 27 -13.57 -31.15 -5.92
CA SER A 27 -14.82 -30.85 -5.19
C SER A 27 -14.52 -30.30 -3.79
N ALA A 28 -13.60 -30.93 -3.06
CA ALA A 28 -13.18 -30.49 -1.73
C ALA A 28 -12.51 -29.11 -1.78
N ALA A 29 -11.63 -28.86 -2.75
CA ALA A 29 -11.01 -27.56 -2.98
C ALA A 29 -12.05 -26.46 -3.24
N THR A 30 -13.07 -26.77 -4.05
CA THR A 30 -14.18 -25.84 -4.36
C THR A 30 -14.98 -25.48 -3.10
N ILE A 31 -15.26 -26.46 -2.23
CA ILE A 31 -15.97 -26.23 -0.96
C ILE A 31 -15.12 -25.35 -0.02
N LEU A 32 -13.83 -25.67 0.13
CA LEU A 32 -12.89 -24.92 0.97
C LEU A 32 -12.78 -23.46 0.52
N CYS A 33 -12.65 -23.21 -0.79
CA CYS A 33 -12.51 -21.86 -1.33
C CYS A 33 -13.85 -21.08 -1.45
N GLY A 34 -14.98 -21.75 -1.23
CA GLY A 34 -16.31 -21.18 -1.34
C GLY A 34 -16.96 -21.01 0.03
N ALA A 35 -17.91 -21.90 0.33
CA ALA A 35 -18.77 -21.80 1.50
C ALA A 35 -18.00 -21.74 2.82
N SER A 36 -16.84 -22.40 2.94
CA SER A 36 -16.07 -22.43 4.19
C SER A 36 -15.43 -21.09 4.56
N LEU A 37 -15.08 -20.25 3.59
CA LEU A 37 -14.49 -18.92 3.84
C LEU A 37 -15.50 -17.87 4.31
N VAL A 38 -16.80 -18.11 4.14
CA VAL A 38 -17.89 -17.16 4.48
C VAL A 38 -18.52 -17.45 5.86
N ARG A 39 -18.01 -18.46 6.57
CA ARG A 39 -18.50 -18.86 7.90
C ARG A 39 -17.85 -18.05 9.03
N GLY A 40 -18.11 -18.43 10.27
CA GLY A 40 -17.59 -17.75 11.46
C GLY A 40 -16.06 -17.72 11.55
N TRP A 41 -15.51 -16.74 12.29
CA TRP A 41 -14.07 -16.44 12.38
C TRP A 41 -13.17 -17.67 12.59
N ASN A 42 -13.51 -18.56 13.53
CA ASN A 42 -12.70 -19.74 13.84
C ASN A 42 -12.61 -20.73 12.66
N VAL A 43 -13.75 -20.95 12.00
CA VAL A 43 -13.85 -21.81 10.81
C VAL A 43 -13.04 -21.20 9.66
N GLN A 44 -13.16 -19.89 9.47
CA GLN A 44 -12.42 -19.16 8.46
C GLN A 44 -10.91 -19.26 8.69
N GLU A 45 -10.42 -19.08 9.93
CA GLU A 45 -9.00 -19.23 10.29
C GLU A 45 -8.45 -20.63 9.92
N HIS A 46 -9.19 -21.70 10.25
CA HIS A 46 -8.78 -23.07 9.93
C HIS A 46 -8.80 -23.35 8.42
N THR A 47 -9.85 -22.88 7.73
CA THR A 47 -9.98 -23.02 6.28
C THR A 47 -8.82 -22.35 5.54
N VAL A 48 -8.44 -21.13 5.94
CA VAL A 48 -7.32 -20.40 5.33
C VAL A 48 -6.00 -21.13 5.57
N LEU A 49 -5.79 -21.70 6.76
CA LEU A 49 -4.61 -22.53 7.05
C LEU A 49 -4.56 -23.80 6.17
N PHE A 50 -5.68 -24.49 6.00
CA PHE A 50 -5.78 -25.66 5.13
C PHE A 50 -5.47 -25.32 3.67
N ILE A 51 -6.09 -24.27 3.12
CA ILE A 51 -5.81 -23.82 1.75
C ILE A 51 -4.33 -23.43 1.59
N THR A 52 -3.77 -22.73 2.58
CA THR A 52 -2.35 -22.36 2.58
C THR A 52 -1.46 -23.60 2.51
N LYS A 53 -1.82 -24.67 3.22
CA LYS A 53 -1.07 -25.93 3.18
C LYS A 53 -1.25 -26.68 1.86
N LEU A 54 -2.46 -26.70 1.28
CA LEU A 54 -2.72 -27.33 -0.03
C LEU A 54 -1.94 -26.65 -1.16
N LEU A 55 -1.78 -25.32 -1.09
CA LEU A 55 -0.99 -24.54 -2.04
C LEU A 55 0.52 -24.53 -1.72
N SER A 56 0.94 -25.16 -0.61
CA SER A 56 2.34 -25.26 -0.20
C SER A 56 2.81 -26.72 -0.28
N PRO A 57 3.12 -27.22 -1.48
CA PRO A 57 3.80 -28.50 -1.63
C PRO A 57 5.23 -28.34 -1.15
N ILE A 58 5.63 -29.13 -0.15
CA ILE A 58 7.02 -29.20 0.33
C ILE A 58 7.41 -30.67 0.38
N ASP A 59 8.29 -31.04 -0.55
CA ASP A 59 9.39 -31.99 -0.36
C ASP A 59 10.64 -31.42 -1.10
N PRO A 60 11.62 -30.83 -0.38
CA PRO A 60 12.96 -30.51 -0.88
C PRO A 60 13.97 -31.53 -0.30
N PRO A 61 15.25 -31.62 -0.71
CA PRO A 61 15.98 -31.03 -1.82
C PRO A 61 16.62 -32.10 -2.74
N ASN A 62 16.43 -31.99 -4.05
CA ASN A 62 17.32 -32.44 -5.15
C ASN A 62 16.49 -32.46 -6.44
N TYR A 63 16.85 -31.54 -7.32
CA TYR A 63 15.99 -30.97 -8.36
C TYR A 63 15.82 -31.87 -9.60
N SER A 64 15.32 -33.10 -9.45
CA SER A 64 15.09 -33.97 -10.63
C SER A 64 13.80 -34.81 -10.64
N GLY A 65 12.78 -34.51 -9.80
CA GLY A 65 11.52 -35.28 -9.79
C GLY A 65 10.23 -34.57 -9.34
N ALA A 66 10.29 -33.33 -8.86
CA ALA A 66 9.11 -32.61 -8.34
C ALA A 66 8.25 -31.93 -9.43
N GLU A 67 8.85 -31.59 -10.58
CA GLU A 67 8.16 -30.91 -11.69
C GLU A 67 7.00 -31.75 -12.24
N SER A 68 7.17 -33.08 -12.31
CA SER A 68 6.14 -34.01 -12.79
C SER A 68 4.95 -34.16 -11.84
N HIS A 69 5.14 -33.93 -10.53
CA HIS A 69 4.08 -34.06 -9.53
C HIS A 69 3.24 -32.77 -9.39
N LEU A 70 3.86 -31.59 -9.52
CA LEU A 70 3.11 -30.33 -9.52
C LEU A 70 2.30 -30.15 -10.81
N THR A 71 2.89 -30.53 -11.94
CA THR A 71 2.20 -30.49 -13.24
C THR A 71 1.04 -31.48 -13.29
N SER A 72 1.15 -32.67 -12.69
CA SER A 72 0.01 -33.61 -12.61
C SER A 72 -1.16 -33.07 -11.78
N GLN A 73 -0.89 -32.20 -10.80
CA GLN A 73 -1.90 -31.57 -9.95
C GLN A 73 -2.43 -30.23 -10.51
N ALA A 74 -2.09 -29.85 -11.74
CA ALA A 74 -2.43 -28.56 -12.32
C ALA A 74 -3.93 -28.20 -12.22
N PRO A 75 -4.90 -29.10 -12.54
CA PRO A 75 -6.32 -28.78 -12.41
C PRO A 75 -6.75 -28.48 -10.98
N PHE A 76 -6.25 -29.26 -10.01
CA PHE A 76 -6.54 -29.07 -8.58
C PHE A 76 -5.98 -27.75 -8.06
N LEU A 77 -4.72 -27.44 -8.38
CA LEU A 77 -4.09 -26.17 -8.02
C LEU A 77 -4.85 -24.99 -8.63
N ASN A 78 -5.26 -25.09 -9.90
CA ASN A 78 -5.99 -24.02 -10.57
C ASN A 78 -7.32 -23.68 -9.88
N VAL A 79 -8.05 -24.70 -9.40
CA VAL A 79 -9.30 -24.51 -8.63
C VAL A 79 -9.04 -23.74 -7.34
N LEU A 80 -7.98 -24.08 -6.60
CA LEU A 80 -7.59 -23.34 -5.39
C LEU A 80 -7.20 -21.90 -5.71
N LEU A 81 -6.38 -21.68 -6.74
CA LEU A 81 -5.91 -20.36 -7.16
C LEU A 81 -7.06 -19.43 -7.56
N ILE A 82 -7.97 -19.92 -8.40
CA ILE A 82 -9.17 -19.19 -8.82
C ILE A 82 -10.09 -18.97 -7.61
N GLY A 83 -10.27 -20.00 -6.78
CA GLY A 83 -11.14 -19.96 -5.61
C GLY A 83 -10.79 -18.85 -4.61
N ILE A 84 -9.50 -18.63 -4.35
CA ILE A 84 -9.03 -17.57 -3.45
C ILE A 84 -8.67 -16.26 -4.15
N SER A 85 -8.95 -16.14 -5.45
CA SER A 85 -8.65 -14.94 -6.23
C SER A 85 -9.65 -13.80 -6.01
N SER A 86 -10.76 -13.97 -5.30
CA SER A 86 -11.69 -12.87 -5.06
C SER A 86 -11.07 -11.78 -4.17
N MET A 87 -11.55 -10.53 -4.28
CA MET A 87 -11.07 -9.43 -3.44
C MET A 87 -11.29 -9.71 -1.96
N ASP A 88 -12.42 -10.34 -1.62
CA ASP A 88 -12.75 -10.71 -0.24
C ASP A 88 -11.78 -11.76 0.29
N CYS A 89 -11.44 -12.78 -0.49
CA CYS A 89 -10.46 -13.80 -0.10
C CYS A 89 -9.09 -13.18 0.17
N VAL A 90 -8.61 -12.30 -0.71
CA VAL A 90 -7.32 -11.61 -0.50
C VAL A 90 -7.33 -10.81 0.81
N HIS A 91 -8.44 -10.14 1.13
CA HIS A 91 -8.60 -9.43 2.40
C HIS A 91 -8.64 -10.39 3.60
N ILE A 92 -9.38 -11.49 3.52
CA ILE A 92 -9.47 -12.50 4.57
C ILE A 92 -8.08 -13.06 4.92
N PHE A 93 -7.31 -13.51 3.93
CA PHE A 93 -5.96 -14.02 4.14
C PHE A 93 -5.02 -12.95 4.74
N SER A 94 -5.17 -11.69 4.33
CA SER A 94 -4.43 -10.56 4.89
C SER A 94 -4.80 -10.29 6.35
N LEU A 95 -6.09 -10.35 6.69
CA LEU A 95 -6.64 -10.14 8.03
C LEU A 95 -6.15 -11.20 9.03
N HIS A 96 -6.10 -12.46 8.59
CA HIS A 96 -5.53 -13.56 9.38
C HIS A 96 -4.00 -13.55 9.41
N GLY A 97 -3.35 -12.69 8.62
CA GLY A 97 -1.89 -12.59 8.57
C GLY A 97 -1.20 -13.83 8.01
N LEU A 98 -1.90 -14.63 7.18
CA LEU A 98 -1.41 -15.89 6.62
C LEU A 98 -0.70 -15.73 5.26
N VAL A 99 -0.74 -14.52 4.68
CA VAL A 99 -0.05 -14.19 3.42
C VAL A 99 1.42 -14.61 3.39
N PRO A 100 2.26 -14.37 4.44
CA PRO A 100 3.64 -14.84 4.44
C PRO A 100 3.79 -16.37 4.34
N LEU A 101 2.86 -17.14 4.90
CA LEU A 101 2.91 -18.61 4.83
C LEU A 101 2.47 -19.13 3.45
N LEU A 102 1.58 -18.41 2.78
CA LEU A 102 1.10 -18.73 1.43
C LEU A 102 2.12 -18.36 0.33
N ALA A 103 2.87 -17.28 0.52
CA ALA A 103 3.76 -16.73 -0.49
C ALA A 103 4.78 -17.74 -1.08
N PRO A 104 5.51 -18.57 -0.29
CA PRO A 104 6.42 -19.57 -0.84
C PRO A 104 5.74 -20.58 -1.77
N GLY A 105 4.51 -21.00 -1.44
CA GLY A 105 3.74 -21.93 -2.27
C GLY A 105 3.37 -21.32 -3.61
N LEU A 106 2.88 -20.08 -3.61
CA LEU A 106 2.58 -19.35 -4.85
C LEU A 106 3.85 -19.09 -5.68
N MET A 107 4.97 -18.74 -5.05
CA MET A 107 6.26 -18.55 -5.72
C MET A 107 6.74 -19.84 -6.40
N LEU A 108 6.60 -20.99 -5.73
CA LEU A 108 6.95 -22.29 -6.30
C LEU A 108 6.08 -22.64 -7.52
N ILE A 109 4.76 -22.43 -7.42
CA ILE A 109 3.83 -22.64 -8.54
C ILE A 109 4.22 -21.73 -9.72
N CYS A 110 4.54 -20.45 -9.46
CA CYS A 110 5.00 -19.53 -10.51
C CYS A 110 6.31 -19.98 -11.16
N GLU A 111 7.28 -20.41 -10.36
CA GLU A 111 8.59 -20.88 -10.83
C GLU A 111 8.44 -22.07 -11.78
N VAL A 112 7.64 -23.07 -11.39
CA VAL A 112 7.42 -24.31 -12.18
C VAL A 112 6.57 -24.04 -13.41
N PHE A 113 5.34 -23.54 -13.26
CA PHE A 113 4.42 -23.39 -14.40
C PHE A 113 4.87 -22.29 -15.38
N GLY A 114 5.57 -21.25 -14.89
CA GLY A 114 6.16 -20.25 -15.77
C GLY A 114 7.34 -20.75 -16.59
N SER A 115 7.95 -21.88 -16.18
CA SER A 115 9.05 -22.55 -16.89
C SER A 115 8.60 -23.56 -17.92
N CYS A 116 7.36 -24.05 -17.84
CA CYS A 116 6.83 -25.06 -18.73
C CYS A 116 6.58 -24.49 -20.14
N VAL A 117 6.93 -25.29 -21.15
CA VAL A 117 6.49 -25.06 -22.54
C VAL A 117 5.02 -25.53 -22.64
N PRO A 118 4.12 -24.76 -23.29
CA PRO A 118 2.70 -25.11 -23.40
C PRO A 118 2.48 -26.24 -24.43
N ASP A 119 3.01 -27.44 -24.20
CA ASP A 119 2.82 -28.60 -25.07
C ASP A 119 1.67 -29.53 -24.62
N SER A 120 1.27 -29.46 -23.34
CA SER A 120 0.15 -30.25 -22.79
C SER A 120 -0.95 -29.35 -22.24
N SER A 121 -2.21 -29.75 -22.49
CA SER A 121 -3.41 -29.11 -21.94
C SER A 121 -4.29 -30.15 -21.25
N TRP A 122 -4.95 -29.77 -20.16
CA TRP A 122 -5.94 -30.61 -19.48
C TRP A 122 -7.35 -30.18 -19.87
N THR A 123 -8.26 -31.12 -20.09
CA THR A 123 -9.68 -30.81 -20.30
C THR A 123 -10.39 -30.75 -18.95
N LEU A 124 -10.92 -29.57 -18.61
CA LEU A 124 -11.73 -29.40 -17.40
C LEU A 124 -13.12 -30.01 -17.59
N ALA A 125 -13.81 -30.27 -16.47
CA ALA A 125 -15.20 -30.75 -16.48
C ALA A 125 -16.19 -29.80 -17.20
N SER A 126 -15.82 -28.52 -17.35
CA SER A 126 -16.54 -27.52 -18.15
C SER A 126 -16.35 -27.67 -19.68
N GLY A 127 -15.43 -28.52 -20.12
CA GLY A 127 -15.00 -28.63 -21.52
C GLY A 127 -13.91 -27.63 -21.94
N GLU A 128 -13.50 -26.72 -21.05
CA GLU A 128 -12.43 -25.76 -21.29
C GLU A 128 -11.05 -26.43 -21.18
N LYS A 129 -10.08 -25.97 -21.98
CA LYS A 129 -8.71 -26.46 -21.93
C LYS A 129 -7.88 -25.62 -20.97
N LEU A 130 -7.36 -26.25 -19.92
CA LEU A 130 -6.40 -25.66 -19.01
C LEU A 130 -4.98 -25.81 -19.56
N THR A 131 -4.24 -24.71 -19.63
CA THR A 131 -2.85 -24.65 -20.06
C THR A 131 -1.91 -24.32 -18.88
N HIS A 132 -0.62 -24.63 -19.04
CA HIS A 132 0.39 -24.21 -18.06
C HIS A 132 0.42 -22.70 -17.83
N TRP A 133 0.21 -21.91 -18.89
CA TRP A 133 0.18 -20.45 -18.82
C TRP A 133 -0.97 -19.91 -17.98
N GLU A 134 -2.14 -20.54 -18.00
CA GLU A 134 -3.28 -20.12 -17.18
C GLU A 134 -3.00 -20.36 -15.69
N VAL A 135 -2.47 -21.53 -15.33
CA VAL A 135 -2.07 -21.82 -13.94
C VAL A 135 -1.01 -20.83 -13.47
N PHE A 136 0.00 -20.57 -14.31
CA PHE A 136 1.02 -19.54 -14.05
C PHE A 136 0.39 -18.16 -13.85
N CYS A 137 -0.47 -17.70 -14.76
CA CYS A 137 -1.09 -16.38 -14.68
C CYS A 137 -1.95 -16.24 -13.42
N ASN A 138 -2.74 -17.26 -13.07
CA ASN A 138 -3.56 -17.25 -11.86
C ASN A 138 -2.70 -17.21 -10.59
N ALA A 139 -1.62 -18.00 -10.53
CA ALA A 139 -0.69 -17.99 -9.39
C ALA A 139 0.05 -16.66 -9.27
N PHE A 140 0.57 -16.15 -10.38
CA PHE A 140 1.41 -14.96 -10.42
C PHE A 140 0.61 -13.70 -10.10
N THR A 141 -0.57 -13.54 -10.72
CA THR A 141 -1.45 -12.41 -10.41
C THR A 141 -1.94 -12.45 -8.95
N LEU A 142 -2.25 -13.63 -8.42
CA LEU A 142 -2.62 -13.80 -7.01
C LEU A 142 -1.48 -13.45 -6.06
N LEU A 143 -0.26 -13.93 -6.33
CA LEU A 143 0.95 -13.58 -5.56
C LEU A 143 1.14 -12.07 -5.50
N LEU A 144 1.00 -11.39 -6.62
CA LEU A 144 1.19 -9.94 -6.71
C LEU A 144 0.10 -9.14 -5.99
N ARG A 145 -1.13 -9.65 -5.93
CA ARG A 145 -2.21 -9.04 -5.12
C ARG A 145 -1.97 -9.19 -3.64
N PHE A 146 -1.48 -10.35 -3.21
CA PHE A 146 -1.08 -10.56 -1.83
C PHE A 146 0.13 -9.73 -1.41
N TRP A 147 1.05 -9.53 -2.35
CA TRP A 147 2.22 -8.69 -2.18
C TRP A 147 1.87 -7.18 -2.29
N ARG A 148 0.74 -6.78 -2.90
CA ARG A 148 0.42 -5.36 -3.21
C ARG A 148 1.53 -4.68 -4.04
N PHE A 149 1.86 -5.32 -5.16
CA PHE A 149 2.89 -4.86 -6.08
C PHE A 149 2.66 -3.42 -6.63
N ASP A 150 1.43 -2.94 -6.54
CA ASP A 150 0.94 -1.66 -7.06
C ASP A 150 1.48 -0.44 -6.31
N HIS A 151 1.94 -0.59 -5.08
CA HIS A 151 2.50 0.54 -4.33
C HIS A 151 3.95 0.82 -4.79
N LEU A 152 4.16 1.67 -5.79
CA LEU A 152 5.54 1.97 -6.22
C LEU A 152 6.42 2.56 -5.09
N PRO A 153 7.68 2.12 -4.93
CA PRO A 153 8.66 2.81 -4.09
C PRO A 153 9.07 4.13 -4.78
N ILE A 154 8.27 5.18 -4.58
CA ILE A 154 8.55 6.54 -5.10
C ILE A 154 9.75 7.20 -4.38
N GLU A 155 10.44 6.49 -3.47
CA GLU A 155 11.65 6.99 -2.80
C GLU A 155 12.85 7.22 -3.75
N GLN A 156 12.80 6.79 -5.01
CA GLN A 156 13.97 6.86 -5.91
C GLN A 156 14.23 8.20 -6.62
N VAL A 157 13.29 9.15 -6.69
CA VAL A 157 13.43 10.29 -7.64
C VAL A 157 13.52 11.67 -6.98
N ARG A 158 13.69 11.78 -5.65
CA ARG A 158 13.79 13.11 -5.01
C ARG A 158 14.94 13.31 -4.01
N SER A 159 15.91 12.40 -3.91
CA SER A 159 17.06 12.59 -3.02
C SER A 159 18.38 12.21 -3.69
N ASP A 160 19.20 13.22 -4.01
CA ASP A 160 20.62 13.10 -4.39
C ASP A 160 21.49 12.64 -3.20
N ALA A 161 21.17 11.48 -2.62
CA ALA A 161 21.99 10.84 -1.59
C ALA A 161 22.53 9.51 -2.12
N THR A 162 23.86 9.35 -2.03
CA THR A 162 24.68 8.21 -2.50
C THR A 162 24.43 6.87 -1.78
N THR A 163 23.26 6.69 -1.18
CA THR A 163 22.82 5.46 -0.52
C THR A 163 21.44 5.09 -1.04
N PRO A 164 21.21 3.86 -1.55
CA PRO A 164 19.91 3.48 -2.09
C PRO A 164 18.88 3.54 -0.94
N PRO A 165 17.75 4.24 -1.10
CA PRO A 165 16.70 4.23 -0.09
C PRO A 165 16.01 2.86 -0.15
N PHE A 166 16.37 1.99 0.78
CA PHE A 166 15.76 0.67 0.95
C PHE A 166 14.60 0.73 1.97
N GLY A 167 13.38 0.43 1.49
CA GLY A 167 12.19 0.10 2.29
C GLY A 167 10.97 0.95 1.91
N SER A 168 9.74 0.74 2.34
CA SER A 168 9.08 -0.38 3.00
C SER A 168 7.77 -0.59 2.26
N LEU A 169 7.85 -1.32 1.16
CA LEU A 169 6.70 -2.01 0.61
C LEU A 169 6.69 -3.43 1.16
N PRO A 170 5.56 -4.16 1.15
CA PRO A 170 5.66 -5.61 1.17
C PRO A 170 6.59 -5.94 -0.01
N SER A 171 7.64 -6.72 0.21
CA SER A 171 8.54 -7.23 -0.83
C SER A 171 8.50 -8.75 -0.77
N PRO A 172 8.87 -9.47 -1.83
CA PRO A 172 8.95 -10.93 -1.81
C PRO A 172 9.89 -11.40 -0.70
N GLU A 173 11.04 -10.72 -0.54
CA GLU A 173 12.01 -10.99 0.54
C GLU A 173 11.39 -10.75 1.91
N CYS A 174 10.60 -9.68 2.06
CA CYS A 174 9.93 -9.37 3.31
C CYS A 174 8.90 -10.44 3.68
N LEU A 175 8.11 -10.93 2.72
CA LEU A 175 7.16 -12.02 2.94
C LEU A 175 7.88 -13.30 3.39
N LEU A 176 8.97 -13.66 2.72
CA LEU A 176 9.80 -14.82 3.09
C LEU A 176 10.47 -14.65 4.45
N LEU A 177 10.99 -13.46 4.76
CA LEU A 177 11.58 -13.14 6.05
C LEU A 177 10.56 -13.26 7.17
N VAL A 178 9.37 -12.67 7.02
CA VAL A 178 8.29 -12.77 8.02
C VAL A 178 7.87 -14.22 8.21
N ARG A 179 7.77 -15.00 7.13
CA ARG A 179 7.50 -16.44 7.19
C ARG A 179 8.56 -17.20 7.98
N ASN A 180 9.84 -16.98 7.66
CA ASN A 180 10.96 -17.64 8.32
C ASN A 180 11.02 -17.25 9.80
N CYS A 181 10.83 -15.98 10.14
CA CYS A 181 10.75 -15.52 11.52
C CYS A 181 9.59 -16.18 12.27
N LYS A 182 8.39 -16.20 11.68
CA LYS A 182 7.21 -16.84 12.28
C LYS A 182 7.50 -18.31 12.61
N LEU A 183 8.04 -19.07 11.65
CA LEU A 183 8.32 -20.50 11.81
C LEU A 183 9.59 -20.78 12.63
N ALA A 184 10.52 -19.84 12.78
CA ALA A 184 11.65 -19.97 13.70
C ALA A 184 11.26 -19.68 15.17
N SER A 185 10.28 -18.80 15.38
CA SER A 185 9.70 -18.52 16.72
C SER A 185 8.70 -19.58 17.17
N PHE A 186 8.30 -20.49 16.28
CA PHE A 186 7.33 -21.55 16.56
C PHE A 186 7.73 -22.36 17.80
N GLY A 187 6.89 -22.32 18.84
CA GLY A 187 7.07 -23.08 20.08
C GLY A 187 8.02 -22.51 21.14
N ARG A 188 8.68 -21.36 20.88
CA ARG A 188 9.66 -20.78 21.82
C ARG A 188 9.07 -19.96 22.97
N THR A 189 7.86 -19.43 22.84
CA THR A 189 7.19 -18.64 23.90
C THR A 189 5.86 -19.28 24.33
N GLU A 190 5.43 -19.05 25.57
CA GLU A 190 4.15 -19.55 26.09
C GLU A 190 2.93 -19.05 25.27
N LYS A 191 2.99 -17.81 24.77
CA LYS A 191 1.97 -17.24 23.86
C LYS A 191 1.94 -17.98 22.53
N ASP A 192 3.10 -18.36 21.99
CA ASP A 192 3.18 -19.11 20.73
C ASP A 192 2.72 -20.55 20.91
N GLN A 193 2.99 -21.18 22.06
CA GLN A 193 2.46 -22.50 22.40
C GLN A 193 0.92 -22.49 22.51
N GLN A 194 0.33 -21.43 23.06
CA GLN A 194 -1.14 -21.27 23.09
C GLN A 194 -1.74 -21.05 21.69
N ARG A 195 -1.04 -20.34 20.79
CA ARG A 195 -1.43 -20.25 19.37
C ARG A 195 -1.30 -21.61 18.67
N LEU A 196 -0.26 -22.37 18.98
CA LEU A 196 -0.04 -23.73 18.47
C LEU A 196 -1.20 -24.67 18.83
N LYS A 197 -1.73 -24.56 20.05
CA LYS A 197 -2.90 -25.34 20.50
C LYS A 197 -4.18 -25.01 19.72
N ARG A 198 -4.24 -23.86 19.03
CA ARG A 198 -5.37 -23.46 18.17
C ARG A 198 -5.23 -23.94 16.74
N TRP A 199 -4.04 -24.35 16.31
CA TRP A 199 -3.85 -24.87 14.96
C TRP A 199 -4.32 -26.33 14.91
N PRO A 200 -4.92 -26.77 13.80
CA PRO A 200 -5.24 -28.18 13.60
C PRO A 200 -3.99 -29.04 13.80
N LYS A 201 -4.09 -30.09 14.63
CA LYS A 201 -2.97 -31.03 14.89
C LYS A 201 -2.46 -31.72 13.62
N ILE A 202 -3.29 -31.75 12.58
CA ILE A 202 -3.02 -32.33 11.27
C ILE A 202 -2.06 -31.46 10.44
N LEU A 203 -1.89 -30.17 10.76
CA LEU A 203 -1.03 -29.26 10.00
C LEU A 203 0.41 -29.24 10.49
N CYS A 204 1.34 -29.64 9.61
CA CYS A 204 2.78 -29.44 9.81
C CYS A 204 3.35 -28.58 8.67
N PHE A 205 3.83 -27.37 8.99
CA PHE A 205 4.57 -26.52 8.06
C PHE A 205 6.07 -26.80 8.21
N SER A 206 6.81 -26.83 7.10
CA SER A 206 8.26 -27.00 7.17
C SER A 206 8.91 -25.82 7.88
N VAL A 207 9.78 -26.09 8.83
CA VAL A 207 10.52 -25.08 9.60
C VAL A 207 11.73 -24.56 8.80
N GLU A 208 12.12 -25.23 7.72
CA GLU A 208 13.28 -24.85 6.91
C GLU A 208 13.10 -23.46 6.32
N PRO A 209 14.12 -22.58 6.40
CA PRO A 209 14.03 -21.23 5.89
C PRO A 209 14.01 -21.23 4.35
N VAL A 210 13.13 -20.42 3.77
CA VAL A 210 13.02 -20.24 2.31
C VAL A 210 13.51 -18.85 1.95
N PHE A 211 14.31 -18.73 0.90
CA PHE A 211 14.88 -17.47 0.43
C PHE A 211 14.53 -17.22 -1.04
N MET A 212 14.69 -15.99 -1.52
CA MET A 212 14.42 -15.66 -2.93
C MET A 212 15.29 -16.44 -3.90
N ASP A 213 16.49 -16.86 -3.49
CA ASP A 213 17.38 -17.67 -4.32
C ASP A 213 16.85 -19.09 -4.58
N SER A 214 15.82 -19.53 -3.83
CA SER A 214 15.08 -20.77 -4.12
C SER A 214 14.20 -20.67 -5.38
N PHE A 215 13.95 -19.46 -5.89
CA PHE A 215 13.10 -19.20 -7.06
C PHE A 215 13.85 -18.36 -8.10
N PRO A 216 14.82 -18.95 -8.83
CA PRO A 216 15.77 -18.19 -9.64
C PRO A 216 15.10 -17.37 -10.76
N LYS A 217 14.08 -17.87 -11.45
CA LYS A 217 13.41 -17.13 -12.52
C LYS A 217 12.53 -16.00 -11.98
N LEU A 218 11.79 -16.27 -10.90
CA LEU A 218 11.01 -15.22 -10.21
C LEU A 218 11.93 -14.13 -9.65
N ASN A 219 13.05 -14.51 -9.01
CA ASN A 219 14.06 -13.57 -8.50
C ASN A 219 14.71 -12.76 -9.64
N PHE A 220 15.02 -13.40 -10.77
CA PHE A 220 15.50 -12.70 -11.96
C PHE A 220 14.48 -11.67 -12.48
N TRP A 221 13.23 -12.08 -12.67
CA TRP A 221 12.15 -11.17 -13.07
C TRP A 221 11.99 -10.01 -12.07
N TYR A 222 12.04 -10.31 -10.76
CA TYR A 222 11.91 -9.31 -9.71
C TYR A 222 13.05 -8.27 -9.75
N ARG A 223 14.30 -8.72 -9.90
CA ARG A 223 15.44 -7.82 -10.05
C ARG A 223 15.31 -6.95 -11.31
N LYS A 224 14.90 -7.55 -12.44
CA LYS A 224 14.64 -6.81 -13.68
C LYS A 224 13.51 -5.79 -13.53
N HIS A 225 12.47 -6.12 -12.77
CA HIS A 225 11.40 -5.21 -12.40
C HIS A 225 11.92 -4.04 -11.55
N GLN A 226 12.76 -4.30 -10.53
CA GLN A 226 13.39 -3.25 -9.72
C GLN A 226 14.31 -2.34 -10.55
N GLU A 227 15.16 -2.92 -11.41
CA GLU A 227 16.03 -2.18 -12.33
C GLU A 227 15.22 -1.26 -13.27
N CYS A 228 14.08 -1.78 -13.76
CA CYS A 228 13.15 -1.04 -14.61
C CYS A 228 12.51 0.15 -13.89
N ILE A 229 12.33 0.11 -12.58
CA ILE A 229 11.83 1.26 -11.81
C ILE A 229 12.97 2.25 -11.54
N ALA A 230 14.17 1.74 -11.22
CA ALA A 230 15.29 2.54 -10.72
C ALA A 230 16.07 3.31 -11.78
N SER A 231 16.17 2.80 -13.02
CA SER A 231 17.14 3.30 -14.00
C SER A 231 16.61 3.27 -15.43
N PHE A 232 17.20 4.07 -16.31
CA PHE A 232 16.99 3.96 -17.76
C PHE A 232 17.40 2.57 -18.24
N ARG A 233 16.48 1.88 -18.91
CA ARG A 233 16.78 0.55 -19.43
C ARG A 233 17.85 0.66 -20.52
N SER A 234 18.87 -0.20 -20.45
CA SER A 234 19.82 -0.34 -21.54
C SER A 234 19.11 -0.90 -22.78
N GLY A 235 19.41 -0.34 -23.96
CA GLY A 235 18.86 -0.79 -25.23
C GLY A 235 19.09 -2.29 -25.50
N LEU A 236 18.21 -2.87 -26.32
CA LEU A 236 18.27 -4.28 -26.68
C LEU A 236 19.58 -4.60 -27.41
N VAL A 237 20.34 -5.59 -26.92
CA VAL A 237 21.58 -6.04 -27.58
C VAL A 237 21.22 -6.96 -28.75
N PRO A 238 21.70 -6.70 -29.98
CA PRO A 238 21.45 -7.58 -31.13
C PRO A 238 21.95 -9.01 -30.88
N GLY A 239 21.14 -10.01 -31.24
CA GLY A 239 21.54 -11.43 -31.21
C GLY A 239 21.04 -12.26 -30.01
N ARG A 240 20.22 -11.70 -29.10
CA ARG A 240 19.60 -12.49 -28.02
C ARG A 240 18.31 -13.20 -28.46
N PRO A 241 17.97 -14.37 -27.90
CA PRO A 241 16.70 -15.07 -28.16
C PRO A 241 15.46 -14.18 -27.90
N VAL A 242 15.56 -13.27 -26.93
CA VAL A 242 14.53 -12.28 -26.59
C VAL A 242 14.12 -11.43 -27.79
N ASN A 243 15.03 -11.16 -28.75
CA ASN A 243 14.72 -10.34 -29.92
C ASN A 243 13.65 -10.99 -30.81
N GLN A 244 13.69 -12.31 -30.97
CA GLN A 244 12.70 -13.05 -31.76
C GLN A 244 11.32 -13.02 -31.10
N ILE A 245 11.29 -13.10 -29.76
CA ILE A 245 10.06 -12.99 -28.97
C ILE A 245 9.49 -11.57 -29.11
N VAL A 246 10.32 -10.54 -29.01
CA VAL A 246 9.91 -9.13 -29.19
C VAL A 246 9.30 -8.91 -30.57
N ASP A 247 9.94 -9.38 -31.63
CA ASP A 247 9.45 -9.22 -33.01
C ASP A 247 8.11 -9.95 -33.23
N ALA A 248 7.95 -11.14 -32.64
CA ALA A 248 6.71 -11.90 -32.70
C ALA A 248 5.57 -11.20 -31.96
N LEU A 249 5.83 -10.67 -30.75
CA LEU A 249 4.85 -9.94 -29.96
C LEU A 249 4.46 -8.60 -30.60
N LEU A 250 5.42 -7.85 -31.16
CA LEU A 250 5.11 -6.63 -31.91
C LEU A 250 4.29 -6.92 -33.17
N SER A 251 4.61 -8.02 -33.88
CA SER A 251 3.83 -8.47 -35.03
C SER A 251 2.40 -8.83 -34.63
N MET A 252 2.21 -9.47 -33.47
CA MET A 252 0.89 -9.77 -32.91
C MET A 252 0.12 -8.48 -32.59
N MET A 253 0.75 -7.52 -31.90
CA MET A 253 0.09 -6.27 -31.48
C MET A 253 -0.35 -5.39 -32.65
N PHE A 254 0.39 -5.37 -33.76
CA PHE A 254 0.22 -4.34 -34.80
C PHE A 254 -0.07 -4.86 -36.22
N LYS A 255 -0.11 -6.18 -36.47
CA LYS A 255 -0.57 -6.68 -37.78
C LYS A 255 -2.10 -6.60 -37.90
N LYS A 256 -2.56 -5.62 -38.67
CA LYS A 256 -3.87 -5.68 -39.34
C LYS A 256 -3.92 -6.88 -40.30
N VAL A 257 -4.99 -7.67 -40.22
CA VAL A 257 -5.49 -8.43 -41.37
C VAL A 257 -5.66 -7.43 -42.52
N SER A 258 -4.73 -7.44 -43.48
CA SER A 258 -4.83 -6.60 -44.66
C SER A 258 -6.01 -7.11 -45.49
N ASN A 259 -7.19 -6.53 -45.32
CA ASN A 259 -8.26 -6.66 -46.31
C ASN A 259 -7.73 -6.14 -47.64
N GLY A 260 -7.69 -7.03 -48.63
CA GLY A 260 -7.01 -6.84 -49.89
C GLY A 260 -7.52 -5.63 -50.66
N VAL A 261 -6.59 -4.75 -51.03
CA VAL A 261 -6.74 -3.89 -52.20
C VAL A 261 -5.43 -3.94 -52.97
N LYS A 262 -5.43 -4.70 -54.07
CA LYS A 262 -4.57 -4.47 -55.24
C LYS A 262 -5.41 -4.70 -56.52
N PRO A 263 -5.06 -4.04 -57.63
CA PRO A 263 -6.03 -3.49 -58.58
C PRO A 263 -6.41 -4.45 -59.74
N SER A 264 -7.68 -4.33 -60.15
CA SER A 264 -8.26 -4.59 -61.48
C SER A 264 -7.94 -5.91 -62.23
N THR A 265 -8.91 -6.82 -62.31
CA THR A 265 -9.65 -7.24 -63.54
C THR A 265 -10.59 -8.42 -63.22
N PRO A 266 -11.77 -8.55 -63.87
CA PRO A 266 -12.71 -9.63 -63.57
C PRO A 266 -12.45 -10.82 -64.49
N THR A 267 -12.11 -11.99 -63.94
CA THR A 267 -12.38 -13.25 -64.63
C THR A 267 -12.65 -14.36 -63.63
N THR A 268 -13.84 -14.93 -63.78
CA THR A 268 -14.41 -16.10 -63.12
C THR A 268 -13.49 -17.32 -63.15
N SER A 269 -13.24 -17.93 -61.99
CA SER A 269 -13.37 -19.38 -61.75
C SER A 269 -12.86 -19.75 -60.34
N GLY A 270 -13.55 -20.70 -59.70
CA GLY A 270 -13.47 -20.96 -58.28
C GLY A 270 -12.12 -21.48 -57.78
N SER A 271 -11.71 -20.98 -56.62
CA SER A 271 -10.89 -21.72 -55.67
C SER A 271 -11.24 -21.25 -54.25
N SER A 272 -11.48 -22.22 -53.39
CA SER A 272 -11.81 -22.09 -51.98
C SER A 272 -10.62 -21.53 -51.20
N ASN A 273 -10.68 -20.26 -50.81
CA ASN A 273 -9.69 -19.66 -49.92
C ASN A 273 -10.18 -19.68 -48.48
N SER A 274 -9.73 -20.69 -47.72
CA SER A 274 -9.72 -20.65 -46.25
C SER A 274 -8.74 -19.55 -45.81
N SER A 275 -9.27 -18.38 -45.45
CA SER A 275 -8.50 -17.24 -44.94
C SER A 275 -8.46 -17.19 -43.40
N GLY A 276 -8.64 -18.33 -42.73
CA GLY A 276 -8.35 -18.50 -41.31
C GLY A 276 -7.01 -19.22 -41.12
N ASN A 277 -6.24 -18.78 -40.13
CA ASN A 277 -5.18 -19.56 -39.44
C ASN A 277 -3.71 -19.41 -39.85
N ALA A 278 -3.26 -18.35 -40.53
CA ALA A 278 -1.80 -18.11 -40.65
C ALA A 278 -1.17 -17.50 -39.38
N LEU A 279 -1.94 -16.72 -38.60
CA LEU A 279 -1.47 -16.02 -37.40
C LEU A 279 -1.71 -16.83 -36.11
N ASP A 280 -2.85 -17.53 -36.01
CA ASP A 280 -3.08 -18.53 -34.96
C ASP A 280 -2.01 -19.62 -34.99
N ASP A 281 -1.56 -20.03 -36.19
CA ASP A 281 -0.43 -20.95 -36.35
C ASP A 281 0.93 -20.35 -35.95
N ALA A 282 1.10 -19.02 -35.96
CA ALA A 282 2.34 -18.35 -35.55
C ALA A 282 2.38 -18.07 -34.04
N LEU A 283 1.22 -17.77 -33.43
CA LEU A 283 1.04 -17.57 -32.00
C LEU A 283 1.06 -18.89 -31.22
N MET A 284 0.47 -19.95 -31.78
CA MET A 284 0.65 -21.32 -31.29
C MET A 284 2.09 -21.86 -31.51
N LYS A 285 2.89 -21.22 -32.38
CA LYS A 285 4.31 -21.54 -32.59
C LYS A 285 5.26 -20.86 -31.62
N LEU A 286 4.81 -19.86 -30.84
CA LEU A 286 5.63 -19.28 -29.78
C LEU A 286 5.68 -20.24 -28.58
N LYS A 287 6.34 -21.38 -28.77
CA LYS A 287 6.55 -22.43 -27.76
C LYS A 287 7.62 -22.02 -26.77
N VAL A 288 7.38 -20.90 -26.08
CA VAL A 288 8.30 -20.32 -25.11
C VAL A 288 7.69 -20.31 -23.71
N PRO A 289 8.50 -20.49 -22.65
CA PRO A 289 8.09 -20.28 -21.27
C PRO A 289 7.48 -18.90 -21.02
N ALA A 290 6.55 -18.81 -20.07
CA ALA A 290 5.91 -17.53 -19.73
C ALA A 290 6.92 -16.50 -19.19
N TRP A 291 7.95 -16.95 -18.46
CA TRP A 291 9.01 -16.08 -17.97
C TRP A 291 9.76 -15.34 -19.10
N ASP A 292 10.00 -16.02 -20.23
CA ASP A 292 10.71 -15.45 -21.39
C ASP A 292 9.85 -14.37 -22.08
N ILE A 293 8.53 -14.59 -22.13
CA ILE A 293 7.56 -13.59 -22.60
C ILE A 293 7.60 -12.37 -21.68
N LEU A 294 7.55 -12.58 -20.35
CA LEU A 294 7.60 -11.47 -19.39
C LEU A 294 8.90 -10.65 -19.48
N GLU A 295 10.04 -11.28 -19.78
CA GLU A 295 11.31 -10.58 -20.01
C GLU A 295 11.26 -9.68 -21.27
N ALA A 296 10.58 -10.15 -22.32
CA ALA A 296 10.46 -9.45 -23.60
C ALA A 296 9.51 -8.23 -23.55
N ILE A 297 8.46 -8.26 -22.71
CA ILE A 297 7.40 -7.24 -22.69
C ILE A 297 7.92 -5.80 -22.60
N PRO A 298 8.84 -5.41 -21.70
CA PRO A 298 9.20 -4.00 -21.61
C PRO A 298 9.88 -3.47 -22.88
N PHE A 299 10.55 -4.33 -23.66
CA PHE A 299 11.11 -3.95 -24.98
C PHE A 299 10.01 -3.76 -26.03
N VAL A 300 8.98 -4.61 -25.98
CA VAL A 300 7.78 -4.47 -26.82
C VAL A 300 7.07 -3.16 -26.49
N LEU A 301 6.91 -2.84 -25.20
CA LEU A 301 6.27 -1.60 -24.74
C LEU A 301 7.06 -0.35 -25.10
N ASP A 302 8.38 -0.36 -24.94
CA ASP A 302 9.24 0.76 -25.37
C ASP A 302 9.08 1.03 -26.87
N SER A 303 9.15 -0.02 -27.68
CA SER A 303 8.99 0.08 -29.13
C SER A 303 7.58 0.56 -29.53
N ALA A 304 6.55 0.04 -28.87
CA ALA A 304 5.15 0.38 -29.10
C ALA A 304 4.84 1.85 -28.72
N LEU A 305 5.26 2.29 -27.54
CA LEU A 305 5.12 3.67 -27.08
C LEU A 305 5.89 4.63 -27.99
N THR A 306 7.13 4.28 -28.35
CA THR A 306 7.97 5.10 -29.25
C THR A 306 7.32 5.23 -30.62
N SER A 307 6.87 4.12 -31.21
CA SER A 307 6.17 4.11 -32.51
C SER A 307 4.93 5.00 -32.50
N CYS A 308 4.13 4.93 -31.43
CA CYS A 308 2.92 5.73 -31.30
C CYS A 308 3.23 7.22 -31.05
N ALA A 309 4.26 7.54 -30.25
CA ALA A 309 4.69 8.92 -30.03
C ALA A 309 5.23 9.60 -31.30
N TYR A 310 5.84 8.85 -32.22
CA TYR A 310 6.24 9.33 -33.55
C TYR A 310 5.13 9.28 -34.61
N GLY A 311 3.90 8.89 -34.23
CA GLY A 311 2.75 8.86 -35.14
C GLY A 311 2.77 7.72 -36.16
N LYS A 312 3.63 6.71 -36.00
CA LYS A 312 3.69 5.54 -36.89
C LYS A 312 2.55 4.56 -36.66
N THR A 313 2.08 4.48 -35.42
CA THR A 313 0.93 3.66 -34.98
C THR A 313 -0.09 4.54 -34.30
N SER A 314 -1.38 4.34 -34.60
CA SER A 314 -2.45 5.12 -33.96
C SER A 314 -2.59 4.76 -32.47
N THR A 315 -3.09 5.69 -31.66
CA THR A 315 -3.39 5.46 -30.23
C THR A 315 -4.40 4.32 -30.03
N ARG A 316 -5.33 4.17 -30.97
CA ARG A 316 -6.30 3.07 -30.98
C ARG A 316 -5.64 1.73 -31.23
N GLU A 317 -4.74 1.64 -32.21
CA GLU A 317 -3.96 0.42 -32.49
C GLU A 317 -3.05 0.06 -31.32
N LEU A 318 -2.47 1.05 -30.63
CA LEU A 318 -1.72 0.83 -29.40
C LEU A 318 -2.61 0.23 -28.30
N ALA A 319 -3.79 0.81 -28.04
CA ALA A 319 -4.70 0.31 -27.02
C ALA A 319 -5.21 -1.11 -27.33
N THR A 320 -5.53 -1.42 -28.59
CA THR A 320 -5.93 -2.77 -29.00
C THR A 320 -4.77 -3.75 -28.93
N GLY A 321 -3.58 -3.38 -29.40
CA GLY A 321 -2.41 -4.26 -29.33
C GLY A 321 -2.01 -4.57 -27.88
N LEU A 322 -2.08 -3.59 -26.98
CA LEU A 322 -1.86 -3.83 -25.55
C LEU A 322 -2.89 -4.79 -24.96
N LYS A 323 -4.14 -4.71 -25.43
CA LYS A 323 -5.21 -5.64 -25.03
C LYS A 323 -4.93 -7.04 -25.57
N ASP A 324 -4.54 -7.17 -26.83
CA ASP A 324 -4.23 -8.47 -27.44
C ASP A 324 -3.07 -9.16 -26.72
N LEU A 325 -2.04 -8.40 -26.31
CA LEU A 325 -0.93 -8.90 -25.48
C LEU A 325 -1.41 -9.39 -24.10
N ALA A 326 -2.32 -8.63 -23.49
CA ALA A 326 -2.89 -8.95 -22.18
C ALA A 326 -3.86 -10.13 -22.22
N ASP A 327 -4.63 -10.28 -23.30
CA ASP A 327 -5.51 -11.44 -23.51
C ASP A 327 -4.67 -12.70 -23.83
N PHE A 328 -3.55 -12.55 -24.54
CA PHE A 328 -2.64 -13.65 -24.85
C PHE A 328 -1.94 -14.21 -23.60
N LEU A 329 -1.42 -13.33 -22.73
CA LEU A 329 -0.81 -13.71 -21.47
C LEU A 329 -1.23 -12.71 -20.37
N PRO A 330 -2.24 -13.01 -19.54
CA PRO A 330 -2.74 -12.05 -18.54
C PRO A 330 -1.72 -11.55 -17.52
N ALA A 331 -0.69 -12.35 -17.21
CA ALA A 331 0.44 -11.93 -16.37
C ALA A 331 1.21 -10.73 -16.97
N SER A 332 1.12 -10.49 -18.28
CA SER A 332 1.75 -9.34 -18.95
C SER A 332 1.30 -7.99 -18.39
N LEU A 333 0.04 -7.89 -17.93
CA LEU A 333 -0.56 -6.68 -17.38
C LEU A 333 0.23 -6.11 -16.19
N VAL A 334 0.89 -6.98 -15.42
CA VAL A 334 1.77 -6.60 -14.32
C VAL A 334 3.00 -5.87 -14.84
N THR A 335 3.62 -6.44 -15.87
CA THR A 335 4.83 -5.89 -16.49
C THR A 335 4.51 -4.59 -17.20
N ILE A 336 3.34 -4.50 -17.85
CA ILE A 336 2.78 -3.27 -18.43
C ILE A 336 2.62 -2.19 -17.35
N ALA A 337 1.93 -2.51 -16.25
CA ALA A 337 1.72 -1.57 -15.15
C ALA A 337 3.05 -1.07 -14.55
N SER A 338 4.00 -1.98 -14.37
CA SER A 338 5.34 -1.67 -13.84
C SER A 338 6.12 -0.75 -14.77
N TYR A 339 6.16 -1.09 -16.06
CA TYR A 339 6.87 -0.32 -17.07
C TYR A 339 6.27 1.09 -17.23
N PHE A 340 4.95 1.19 -17.37
CA PHE A 340 4.28 2.48 -17.46
C PHE A 340 4.45 3.33 -16.21
N SER A 341 4.41 2.72 -15.02
CA SER A 341 4.70 3.44 -13.79
C SER A 341 6.11 4.04 -13.76
N ALA A 342 7.10 3.27 -14.22
CA ALA A 342 8.47 3.75 -14.31
C ALA A 342 8.61 4.88 -15.34
N GLU A 343 8.03 4.74 -16.53
CA GLU A 343 8.06 5.78 -17.57
C GLU A 343 7.34 7.07 -17.17
N VAL A 344 6.22 6.96 -16.44
CA VAL A 344 5.53 8.12 -15.86
C VAL A 344 6.41 8.83 -14.84
N THR A 345 7.07 8.07 -13.96
CA THR A 345 7.95 8.62 -12.92
C THR A 345 9.17 9.32 -13.53
N ARG A 346 9.66 8.85 -14.67
CA ARG A 346 10.75 9.51 -15.42
C ARG A 346 10.34 10.83 -16.09
N GLY A 347 9.06 11.00 -16.44
CA GLY A 347 8.53 12.26 -16.98
C GLY A 347 9.09 12.68 -18.35
N ILE A 348 9.57 11.73 -19.17
CA ILE A 348 10.26 12.01 -20.45
C ILE A 348 9.26 12.22 -21.59
N TRP A 349 8.13 11.54 -21.52
CA TRP A 349 7.14 11.53 -22.58
C TRP A 349 6.33 12.82 -22.60
N LYS A 350 6.05 13.34 -23.81
CA LYS A 350 5.15 14.48 -23.97
C LYS A 350 3.75 14.14 -23.43
N PRO A 351 3.09 15.05 -22.70
CA PRO A 351 1.71 14.83 -22.25
C PRO A 351 0.75 14.63 -23.42
N SER A 352 -0.29 13.83 -23.17
CA SER A 352 -1.36 13.49 -24.12
C SER A 352 -2.63 14.26 -23.80
N PHE A 353 -3.28 14.78 -24.85
CA PHE A 353 -4.55 15.48 -24.73
C PHE A 353 -5.72 14.49 -24.77
N MET A 354 -6.54 14.48 -23.73
CA MET A 354 -7.71 13.61 -23.58
C MET A 354 -8.93 14.22 -24.30
N ASN A 355 -8.84 14.29 -25.64
CA ASN A 355 -9.74 15.06 -26.51
C ASN A 355 -10.98 14.31 -27.01
N GLY A 356 -11.05 12.99 -26.85
CA GLY A 356 -12.13 12.13 -27.34
C GLY A 356 -11.90 11.56 -28.74
N THR A 357 -10.92 12.05 -29.50
CA THR A 357 -10.56 11.52 -30.83
C THR A 357 -9.39 10.56 -30.73
N ASP A 358 -8.26 11.02 -30.21
CA ASP A 358 -7.04 10.21 -30.06
C ASP A 358 -7.06 9.44 -28.75
N TRP A 359 -7.56 10.07 -27.69
CA TRP A 359 -7.65 9.52 -26.35
C TRP A 359 -9.06 9.71 -25.77
N PRO A 360 -9.54 8.84 -24.86
CA PRO A 360 -10.86 8.97 -24.25
C PRO A 360 -11.09 10.33 -23.57
N SER A 361 -12.26 10.94 -23.72
CA SER A 361 -12.54 12.27 -23.13
C SER A 361 -13.16 12.20 -21.72
N PRO A 362 -12.61 12.92 -20.72
CA PRO A 362 -13.16 13.02 -19.36
C PRO A 362 -14.31 14.04 -19.24
N ALA A 363 -14.56 14.86 -20.28
CA ALA A 363 -15.39 16.06 -20.21
C ALA A 363 -16.81 15.82 -19.64
N ALA A 364 -17.41 14.65 -19.93
CA ALA A 364 -18.76 14.33 -19.47
C ALA A 364 -18.91 14.25 -17.94
N ASN A 365 -17.85 13.85 -17.22
CA ASN A 365 -17.93 13.60 -15.77
C ASN A 365 -16.96 14.45 -14.94
N LEU A 366 -15.96 15.08 -15.55
CA LEU A 366 -14.89 15.76 -14.82
C LEU A 366 -15.43 16.81 -13.84
N ALA A 367 -16.33 17.70 -14.30
CA ALA A 367 -16.96 18.71 -13.45
C ALA A 367 -17.74 18.11 -12.27
N HIS A 368 -18.43 16.99 -12.49
CA HIS A 368 -19.15 16.29 -11.42
C HIS A 368 -18.20 15.70 -10.38
N ILE A 369 -17.10 15.07 -10.82
CA ILE A 369 -16.07 14.51 -9.93
C ILE A 369 -15.37 15.60 -9.14
N GLU A 370 -15.03 16.73 -9.77
CA GLU A 370 -14.48 17.89 -9.08
C GLU A 370 -15.41 18.40 -7.99
N GLN A 371 -16.71 18.48 -8.27
CA GLN A 371 -17.70 18.90 -7.27
C GLN A 371 -17.80 17.89 -6.11
N GLN A 372 -17.74 16.58 -6.38
CA GLN A 372 -17.73 15.56 -5.33
C GLN A 372 -16.46 15.66 -4.46
N ILE A 373 -15.29 15.84 -5.08
CA ILE A 373 -14.02 16.04 -4.35
C ILE A 373 -14.09 17.30 -3.49
N LYS A 374 -14.55 18.42 -4.05
CA LYS A 374 -14.76 19.67 -3.31
C LYS A 374 -15.71 19.48 -2.13
N LYS A 375 -16.80 18.74 -2.31
CA LYS A 375 -17.77 18.44 -1.24
C LYS A 375 -17.15 17.61 -0.11
N ILE A 376 -16.38 16.56 -0.45
CA ILE A 376 -15.68 15.72 0.53
C ILE A 376 -14.68 16.56 1.32
N LEU A 377 -13.87 17.37 0.64
CA LEU A 377 -12.83 18.18 1.27
C LEU A 377 -13.44 19.32 2.12
N ALA A 378 -14.49 19.97 1.64
CA ALA A 378 -15.24 20.96 2.41
C ALA A 378 -15.85 20.36 3.69
N ALA A 379 -16.37 19.13 3.63
CA ALA A 379 -16.87 18.42 4.81
C ALA A 379 -15.75 18.15 5.84
N THR A 380 -14.50 18.04 5.40
CA THR A 380 -13.33 17.95 6.29
C THR A 380 -12.75 19.30 6.74
N GLY A 381 -13.34 20.43 6.29
CA GLY A 381 -12.84 21.77 6.59
C GLY A 381 -11.61 22.19 5.78
N VAL A 382 -11.36 21.51 4.65
CA VAL A 382 -10.25 21.77 3.74
C VAL A 382 -10.77 22.46 2.49
N ASN A 383 -10.29 23.68 2.25
CA ASN A 383 -10.54 24.42 1.03
C ASN A 383 -9.39 24.19 0.05
N VAL A 384 -9.71 23.72 -1.15
CA VAL A 384 -8.74 23.51 -2.23
C VAL A 384 -8.86 24.67 -3.23
N PRO A 385 -7.75 25.16 -3.80
CA PRO A 385 -7.83 26.02 -4.98
C PRO A 385 -8.67 25.33 -6.06
N SER A 386 -9.52 26.10 -6.75
CA SER A 386 -10.15 25.64 -7.98
C SER A 386 -9.07 25.14 -8.93
N LEU A 387 -9.39 24.10 -9.69
CA LEU A 387 -8.66 23.87 -10.92
C LEU A 387 -8.89 25.10 -11.78
N ASP A 388 -7.88 25.97 -11.91
CA ASP A 388 -7.85 26.95 -12.98
C ASP A 388 -7.66 26.17 -14.28
N ILE A 389 -8.74 25.53 -14.74
CA ILE A 389 -8.87 25.21 -16.15
C ILE A 389 -9.20 26.55 -16.79
N ASP A 390 -8.15 27.33 -17.04
CA ASP A 390 -8.24 28.42 -17.99
C ASP A 390 -8.79 27.84 -19.30
N GLY A 391 -9.73 28.57 -19.91
CA GLY A 391 -10.75 28.04 -20.81
C GLY A 391 -10.29 27.10 -21.94
N ASP A 392 -11.22 26.22 -22.34
CA ASP A 392 -11.24 25.43 -23.58
C ASP A 392 -10.10 24.41 -23.85
N SER A 393 -9.07 24.30 -23.00
CA SER A 393 -7.99 23.32 -23.22
C SER A 393 -8.37 21.91 -22.70
N PRO A 394 -8.21 20.84 -23.52
CA PRO A 394 -8.53 19.48 -23.11
C PRO A 394 -7.58 18.98 -22.01
N ALA A 395 -8.14 18.22 -21.06
CA ALA A 395 -7.39 17.63 -19.95
C ALA A 395 -6.18 16.82 -20.43
N THR A 396 -5.05 16.92 -19.72
CA THR A 396 -3.81 16.24 -20.10
C THR A 396 -3.42 15.15 -19.12
N LEU A 397 -2.88 14.04 -19.65
CA LEU A 397 -2.27 12.97 -18.87
C LEU A 397 -0.86 12.67 -19.41
N PRO A 398 0.09 12.22 -18.58
CA PRO A 398 1.33 11.62 -19.07
C PRO A 398 1.04 10.51 -20.10
N PHE A 399 1.75 10.47 -21.21
CA PHE A 399 1.45 9.56 -22.32
C PHE A 399 1.38 8.07 -21.93
N PRO A 400 2.32 7.50 -21.15
CA PRO A 400 2.18 6.11 -20.71
C PRO A 400 0.96 5.90 -19.79
N LEU A 401 0.57 6.89 -18.99
CA LEU A 401 -0.65 6.83 -18.19
C LEU A 401 -1.91 6.89 -19.07
N ALA A 402 -1.92 7.70 -20.12
CA ALA A 402 -3.02 7.75 -21.10
C ALA A 402 -3.18 6.40 -21.82
N ALA A 403 -2.08 5.78 -22.23
CA ALA A 403 -2.04 4.42 -22.79
C ALA A 403 -2.58 3.39 -21.80
N PHE A 404 -2.14 3.47 -20.54
CA PHE A 404 -2.56 2.55 -19.48
C PHE A 404 -4.06 2.62 -19.20
N VAL A 405 -4.58 3.84 -19.02
CA VAL A 405 -6.01 4.08 -18.79
C VAL A 405 -6.80 3.56 -19.98
N SER A 406 -6.37 3.85 -21.21
CA SER A 406 -7.06 3.40 -22.41
C SER A 406 -7.13 1.88 -22.52
N LEU A 407 -6.04 1.17 -22.24
CA LEU A 407 -6.01 -0.29 -22.13
C LEU A 407 -7.07 -0.77 -21.14
N THR A 408 -7.09 -0.22 -19.92
CA THR A 408 -8.04 -0.67 -18.89
C THR A 408 -9.49 -0.43 -19.25
N LEU A 409 -9.79 0.64 -20.00
CA LEU A 409 -11.15 0.96 -20.46
C LEU A 409 -11.64 0.06 -21.59
N THR A 410 -10.76 -0.74 -22.22
CA THR A 410 -11.15 -1.73 -23.23
C THR A 410 -11.83 -2.97 -22.64
N TYR A 411 -11.56 -3.29 -21.38
CA TYR A 411 -12.17 -4.44 -20.70
C TYR A 411 -13.62 -4.16 -20.33
N LYS A 412 -14.49 -5.13 -20.62
CA LYS A 412 -15.85 -5.16 -20.06
C LYS A 412 -15.78 -5.78 -18.67
N LEU A 413 -16.58 -5.28 -17.74
CA LEU A 413 -16.60 -5.76 -16.36
C LEU A 413 -17.42 -7.06 -16.26
N ASP A 414 -16.78 -8.20 -16.56
CA ASP A 414 -17.37 -9.53 -16.41
C ASP A 414 -16.61 -10.36 -15.36
N LYS A 415 -17.13 -11.55 -15.02
CA LYS A 415 -16.53 -12.42 -14.01
C LYS A 415 -15.13 -12.93 -14.43
N ALA A 416 -14.84 -12.98 -15.74
CA ALA A 416 -13.56 -13.46 -16.27
C ALA A 416 -12.45 -12.39 -16.15
N THR A 417 -12.80 -11.12 -16.35
CA THR A 417 -11.86 -9.99 -16.33
C THR A 417 -11.71 -9.34 -14.95
N GLU A 418 -12.65 -9.61 -14.04
CA GLU A 418 -12.66 -9.06 -12.69
C GLU A 418 -11.35 -9.30 -11.90
N PRO A 419 -10.74 -10.49 -11.89
CA PRO A 419 -9.46 -10.71 -11.21
C PRO A 419 -8.33 -9.83 -11.73
N PHE A 420 -8.30 -9.57 -13.05
CA PHE A 420 -7.28 -8.73 -13.68
C PHE A 420 -7.52 -7.25 -13.39
N LEU A 421 -8.76 -6.78 -13.49
CA LEU A 421 -9.10 -5.39 -13.14
C LEU A 421 -8.85 -5.10 -11.66
N ALA A 422 -9.07 -6.09 -10.78
CA ALA A 422 -8.76 -5.99 -9.36
C ALA A 422 -7.26 -5.84 -9.07
N LEU A 423 -6.37 -6.31 -9.96
CA LEU A 423 -4.93 -6.14 -9.87
C LEU A 423 -4.49 -4.79 -10.47
N ILE A 424 -5.02 -4.43 -11.64
CA ILE A 424 -4.51 -3.33 -12.45
C ILE A 424 -5.08 -1.97 -12.03
N ALA A 425 -6.32 -1.92 -11.57
CA ALA A 425 -6.92 -0.65 -11.16
C ALA A 425 -6.23 -0.03 -9.94
N PRO A 426 -5.84 -0.79 -8.89
CA PRO A 426 -4.98 -0.26 -7.83
C PRO A 426 -3.63 0.23 -8.36
N ALA A 427 -2.99 -0.49 -9.28
CA ALA A 427 -1.73 -0.08 -9.91
C ALA A 427 -1.89 1.24 -10.69
N MET A 428 -2.87 1.34 -11.58
CA MET A 428 -3.17 2.56 -12.33
C MET A 428 -3.51 3.73 -11.39
N ASN A 429 -4.28 3.48 -10.33
CA ASN A 429 -4.60 4.48 -9.30
C ASN A 429 -3.32 4.96 -8.59
N ALA A 430 -2.40 4.06 -8.25
CA ALA A 430 -1.12 4.40 -7.63
C ALA A 430 -0.26 5.25 -8.58
N VAL A 431 -0.15 4.88 -9.86
CA VAL A 431 0.56 5.68 -10.88
C VAL A 431 -0.05 7.08 -10.99
N ALA A 432 -1.36 7.16 -11.18
CA ALA A 432 -2.06 8.44 -11.31
C ALA A 432 -1.99 9.30 -10.04
N SER A 433 -1.89 8.70 -8.86
CA SER A 433 -1.71 9.41 -7.59
C SER A 433 -0.33 10.04 -7.42
N GLY A 434 0.70 9.47 -8.07
CA GLY A 434 2.05 10.01 -8.09
C GLY A 434 2.28 11.10 -9.13
N CYS A 435 1.35 11.26 -10.08
CA CYS A 435 1.39 12.31 -11.09
C CYS A 435 0.93 13.67 -10.53
N PRO A 436 1.34 14.79 -11.15
CA PRO A 436 0.82 16.11 -10.83
C PRO A 436 -0.71 16.15 -10.88
N TRP A 437 -1.30 16.86 -9.93
CA TRP A 437 -2.71 17.23 -9.95
C TRP A 437 -3.06 17.97 -11.27
N PRO A 438 -4.15 17.65 -11.98
CA PRO A 438 -5.28 16.76 -11.64
C PRO A 438 -5.29 15.39 -12.35
N SER A 439 -4.15 14.71 -12.50
CA SER A 439 -4.10 13.43 -13.21
C SER A 439 -5.08 12.37 -12.69
N LEU A 440 -5.16 12.16 -11.37
CA LEU A 440 -6.08 11.17 -10.79
C LEU A 440 -7.58 11.54 -10.91
N PRO A 441 -8.01 12.79 -10.70
CA PRO A 441 -9.37 13.24 -11.05
C PRO A 441 -9.76 12.93 -12.52
N ILE A 442 -8.84 13.14 -13.47
CA ILE A 442 -9.07 12.81 -14.88
C ILE A 442 -9.27 11.29 -15.05
N VAL A 443 -8.36 10.48 -14.52
CA VAL A 443 -8.47 9.00 -14.56
C VAL A 443 -9.78 8.52 -13.92
N THR A 444 -10.16 9.10 -12.78
CA THR A 444 -11.39 8.80 -12.05
C THR A 444 -12.63 9.10 -12.90
N SER A 445 -12.65 10.25 -13.58
CA SER A 445 -13.78 10.64 -14.43
C SER A 445 -14.00 9.68 -15.61
N LEU A 446 -12.92 9.14 -16.18
CA LEU A 446 -12.95 8.17 -17.27
C LEU A 446 -13.40 6.79 -16.78
N TRP A 447 -12.88 6.33 -15.65
CA TRP A 447 -13.24 5.02 -15.10
C TRP A 447 -14.68 4.95 -14.62
N ILE A 448 -15.22 6.04 -14.07
CA ILE A 448 -16.62 6.09 -13.63
C ILE A 448 -17.61 5.99 -14.80
N GLN A 449 -17.20 6.36 -16.02
CA GLN A 449 -18.02 6.13 -17.22
C GLN A 449 -18.25 4.62 -17.47
N LYS A 450 -17.26 3.79 -17.13
CA LYS A 450 -17.30 2.34 -17.37
C LYS A 450 -17.76 1.55 -16.15
N VAL A 451 -17.34 1.94 -14.94
CA VAL A 451 -17.45 1.11 -13.74
C VAL A 451 -18.01 1.94 -12.58
N LYS A 452 -19.34 2.04 -12.51
CA LYS A 452 -20.02 2.78 -11.43
C LYS A 452 -19.75 2.19 -10.04
N ARG A 453 -19.55 0.87 -9.92
CA ARG A 453 -19.34 0.20 -8.62
C ARG A 453 -18.08 0.67 -7.87
N TRP A 454 -17.08 1.20 -8.58
CA TRP A 454 -15.81 1.67 -7.99
C TRP A 454 -15.74 3.18 -7.86
N SER A 455 -16.84 3.90 -8.12
CA SER A 455 -16.89 5.35 -8.07
C SER A 455 -16.42 5.90 -6.72
N ASN A 456 -16.93 5.35 -5.61
CA ASN A 456 -16.57 5.79 -4.26
C ASN A 456 -15.07 5.58 -3.97
N TYR A 457 -14.51 4.44 -4.42
CA TYR A 457 -13.09 4.15 -4.25
C TYR A 457 -12.22 5.16 -4.99
N PHE A 458 -12.48 5.40 -6.28
CA PHE A 458 -11.70 6.34 -7.08
C PHE A 458 -11.91 7.79 -6.64
N VAL A 459 -13.13 8.20 -6.27
CA VAL A 459 -13.41 9.56 -5.78
C VAL A 459 -12.70 9.82 -4.45
N LEU A 460 -12.68 8.83 -3.54
CA LEU A 460 -11.93 8.93 -2.29
C LEU A 460 -10.41 8.98 -2.54
N SER A 461 -9.92 8.15 -3.45
CA SER A 461 -8.50 8.17 -3.84
C SER A 461 -8.12 9.52 -4.48
N ALA A 462 -8.97 10.05 -5.37
CA ALA A 462 -8.77 11.35 -6.00
C ALA A 462 -8.83 12.51 -5.01
N SER A 463 -9.69 12.47 -3.99
CA SER A 463 -9.69 13.51 -2.95
C SER A 463 -8.44 13.45 -2.07
N SER A 464 -7.87 12.25 -1.87
CA SER A 464 -6.65 12.04 -1.09
C SER A 464 -5.38 12.67 -1.71
N THR A 465 -5.29 12.74 -3.05
CA THR A 465 -4.10 13.29 -3.72
C THR A 465 -3.91 14.79 -3.52
N VAL A 466 -4.96 15.53 -3.15
CA VAL A 466 -4.87 16.94 -2.77
C VAL A 466 -3.86 17.14 -1.63
N PHE A 467 -3.86 16.24 -0.65
CA PHE A 467 -2.98 16.32 0.51
C PHE A 467 -1.50 16.06 0.19
N HIS A 468 -1.21 15.37 -0.92
CA HIS A 468 0.16 15.17 -1.39
C HIS A 468 0.74 16.41 -2.06
N HIS A 469 -0.12 17.28 -2.61
CA HIS A 469 0.28 18.42 -3.43
C HIS A 469 0.14 19.76 -2.69
N ASN A 470 -0.75 19.85 -1.69
CA ASN A 470 -1.02 21.08 -0.94
C ASN A 470 -0.69 20.92 0.55
N LYS A 471 0.41 21.55 0.99
CA LYS A 471 0.87 21.55 2.39
C LYS A 471 -0.16 22.20 3.32
N ASP A 472 -0.86 23.23 2.86
CA ASP A 472 -1.88 23.94 3.64
C ASP A 472 -3.13 23.10 3.87
N ALA A 473 -3.44 22.17 2.96
CA ALA A 473 -4.57 21.25 3.12
C ALA A 473 -4.40 20.35 4.36
N ILE A 474 -3.17 19.90 4.64
CA ILE A 474 -2.86 19.11 5.85
C ILE A 474 -3.05 19.97 7.10
N ALA A 475 -2.58 21.22 7.08
CA ALA A 475 -2.75 22.16 8.18
C ALA A 475 -4.23 22.47 8.45
N GLN A 476 -5.03 22.68 7.40
CA GLN A 476 -6.47 22.90 7.49
C GLN A 476 -7.21 21.66 8.03
N LEU A 477 -6.86 20.46 7.56
CA LEU A 477 -7.43 19.20 8.04
C LEU A 477 -7.18 19.02 9.54
N LEU A 478 -5.94 19.24 9.99
CA LEU A 478 -5.58 19.14 11.39
C LEU A 478 -6.29 20.21 12.22
N LYS A 479 -6.32 21.46 11.74
CA LYS A 479 -7.08 22.54 12.39
C LYS A 479 -8.56 22.16 12.55
N SER A 480 -9.18 21.57 11.53
CA SER A 480 -10.57 21.09 11.57
C SER A 480 -10.76 19.97 12.60
N CYS A 481 -9.90 18.95 12.63
CA CYS A 481 -9.94 17.85 13.59
C CYS A 481 -9.84 18.34 15.04
N PHE A 482 -8.91 19.26 15.30
CA PHE A 482 -8.74 19.83 16.64
C PHE A 482 -9.88 20.79 16.99
N THR A 483 -10.40 21.58 16.06
CA THR A 483 -11.51 22.50 16.33
C THR A 483 -12.80 21.74 16.65
N SER A 484 -13.12 20.68 15.90
CA SER A 484 -14.33 19.88 16.10
C SER A 484 -14.30 19.09 17.41
N THR A 485 -13.15 18.53 17.77
CA THR A 485 -13.02 17.67 18.97
C THR A 485 -12.84 18.49 20.25
N LEU A 486 -12.22 19.68 20.15
CA LEU A 486 -12.00 20.58 21.29
C LEU A 486 -13.12 21.62 21.46
N GLY A 487 -14.10 21.66 20.54
CA GLY A 487 -15.31 22.48 20.65
C GLY A 487 -15.12 23.97 20.36
N LEU A 488 -14.14 24.34 19.53
CA LEU A 488 -13.72 25.74 19.33
C LEU A 488 -14.43 26.45 18.16
N GLY A 489 -15.46 25.86 17.55
CA GLY A 489 -16.17 26.39 16.38
C GLY A 489 -17.61 26.81 16.66
N TYR A 490 -17.92 28.09 16.39
CA TYR A 490 -19.23 28.75 16.30
C TYR A 490 -20.35 28.26 17.26
N GLY A 491 -20.53 29.00 18.37
CA GLY A 491 -21.85 29.28 18.95
C GLY A 491 -22.77 28.09 19.18
N SER A 492 -22.28 26.95 19.66
CA SER A 492 -23.17 25.88 20.13
C SER A 492 -23.60 26.20 21.56
N ILE A 493 -24.85 26.62 21.72
CA ILE A 493 -25.53 26.99 22.96
C ILE A 493 -25.60 25.82 23.99
N TYR A 494 -25.01 24.65 23.70
CA TYR A 494 -25.05 23.46 24.55
C TYR A 494 -23.69 22.82 24.91
N ASN A 495 -22.54 23.38 24.52
CA ASN A 495 -21.23 22.80 24.87
C ASN A 495 -20.42 23.67 25.84
N ASN A 496 -20.79 23.65 27.12
CA ASN A 496 -19.89 24.08 28.21
C ASN A 496 -18.81 22.99 28.39
N GLY A 497 -17.60 23.21 27.86
CA GLY A 497 -16.57 22.17 27.91
C GLY A 497 -15.36 22.36 27.00
N GLY A 498 -15.18 23.52 26.37
CA GLY A 498 -14.06 23.78 25.48
C GLY A 498 -12.72 23.85 26.23
N VAL A 499 -11.60 23.68 25.51
CA VAL A 499 -10.26 23.81 26.11
C VAL A 499 -10.03 25.20 26.70
N THR A 500 -10.67 26.22 26.14
CA THR A 500 -10.72 27.61 26.62
C THR A 500 -11.54 27.79 27.90
N ASP A 501 -12.56 26.97 28.14
CA ASP A 501 -13.40 27.04 29.34
C ASP A 501 -12.67 26.52 30.57
N ILE A 502 -11.80 25.51 30.41
CA ILE A 502 -10.92 25.01 31.48
C ILE A 502 -9.92 26.09 31.87
N ALA A 503 -9.29 26.68 30.85
CA ALA A 503 -8.23 27.64 31.00
C ALA A 503 -8.73 28.95 31.65
N SER A 504 -10.01 29.28 31.49
CA SER A 504 -10.68 30.40 32.16
C SER A 504 -11.33 30.05 33.50
N SER A 505 -11.65 28.77 33.78
CA SER A 505 -12.32 28.36 35.03
C SER A 505 -11.45 28.43 36.29
N ASP A 506 -10.13 28.47 36.15
CA ASP A 506 -9.18 28.58 37.29
C ASP A 506 -8.90 30.06 37.70
N LEU A 507 -9.43 31.04 36.96
CA LEU A 507 -9.25 32.48 37.23
C LEU A 507 -10.56 33.11 37.71
N MET A 508 -10.83 32.98 39.01
CA MET A 508 -11.72 33.90 39.72
C MET A 508 -10.89 34.70 40.74
N PRO A 509 -10.86 36.05 40.66
CA PRO A 509 -10.24 36.86 41.70
C PRO A 509 -10.96 36.63 43.03
N LYS A 510 -10.21 36.32 44.09
CA LYS A 510 -10.70 36.33 45.47
C LYS A 510 -11.23 37.74 45.78
N GLY A 511 -12.54 37.97 45.68
CA GLY A 511 -13.08 39.27 46.06
C GLY A 511 -14.54 39.60 45.77
N VAL A 512 -15.27 38.88 44.89
CA VAL A 512 -16.69 39.22 44.64
C VAL A 512 -17.56 37.99 44.69
N VAL A 513 -18.24 37.80 45.83
CA VAL A 513 -19.35 36.85 45.99
C VAL A 513 -20.55 37.38 45.19
N ARG A 514 -20.69 36.97 43.94
CA ARG A 514 -21.98 37.01 43.25
C ARG A 514 -22.75 35.74 43.60
N LYS A 515 -23.90 35.92 44.28
CA LYS A 515 -24.83 34.84 44.62
C LYS A 515 -25.20 34.03 43.36
N PRO A 516 -25.14 32.69 43.39
CA PRO A 516 -25.52 31.87 42.24
C PRO A 516 -27.04 31.97 42.01
N LYS A 517 -27.46 32.28 40.77
CA LYS A 517 -28.86 32.14 40.36
C LYS A 517 -29.20 30.66 40.29
N LYS A 518 -30.11 30.21 41.15
CA LYS A 518 -30.71 28.87 41.11
C LYS A 518 -31.76 28.83 40.00
N THR A 519 -31.64 27.88 39.07
CA THR A 519 -32.79 27.34 38.32
C THR A 519 -33.22 26.00 38.93
N LYS A 520 -34.50 25.68 38.77
CA LYS A 520 -35.28 24.68 39.56
C LYS A 520 -34.89 23.19 39.38
N PHE A 521 -33.78 22.87 38.71
CA PHE A 521 -33.27 21.49 38.65
C PHE A 521 -31.79 21.51 39.04
N GLY A 522 -31.50 20.97 40.22
CA GLY A 522 -30.20 21.03 40.87
C GLY A 522 -29.12 20.23 40.17
N VAL A 523 -28.51 20.80 39.12
CA VAL A 523 -27.21 20.34 38.60
C VAL A 523 -26.19 21.46 38.77
N LYS A 524 -25.21 21.23 39.64
CA LYS A 524 -23.99 22.03 39.71
C LYS A 524 -23.22 21.85 38.40
N TYR A 525 -23.10 22.88 37.58
CA TYR A 525 -22.18 22.90 36.44
C TYR A 525 -20.75 22.94 36.98
N GLY A 526 -20.08 21.78 36.98
CA GLY A 526 -18.75 21.59 37.57
C GLY A 526 -17.61 21.70 36.54
N GLN A 527 -16.46 22.16 37.04
CA GLN A 527 -15.14 22.14 36.41
C GLN A 527 -14.95 21.00 35.40
N VAL A 528 -14.47 21.35 34.22
CA VAL A 528 -14.04 20.37 33.21
C VAL A 528 -12.71 19.79 33.69
N SER A 529 -12.70 18.53 34.12
CA SER A 529 -11.47 17.88 34.62
C SER A 529 -10.41 17.78 33.53
N LEU A 530 -9.15 18.08 33.87
CA LEU A 530 -7.98 17.92 32.99
C LEU A 530 -7.95 16.54 32.32
N ALA A 531 -8.34 15.48 33.04
CA ALA A 531 -8.42 14.13 32.51
C ALA A 531 -9.40 14.00 31.32
N ARG A 532 -10.58 14.63 31.40
CA ARG A 532 -11.58 14.63 30.31
C ARG A 532 -11.07 15.37 29.07
N SER A 533 -10.39 16.48 29.29
CA SER A 533 -9.82 17.32 28.23
C SER A 533 -8.66 16.62 27.53
N MET A 534 -7.82 15.95 28.31
CA MET A 534 -6.75 15.10 27.82
C MET A 534 -7.31 13.91 27.01
N ALA A 535 -8.42 13.30 27.45
CA ALA A 535 -9.10 12.28 26.67
C ALA A 535 -9.56 12.83 25.30
N ARG A 536 -10.21 14.01 25.27
CA ARG A 536 -10.62 14.65 24.00
C ARG A 536 -9.43 14.97 23.08
N VAL A 537 -8.32 15.46 23.65
CA VAL A 537 -7.08 15.70 22.90
C VAL A 537 -6.55 14.40 22.26
N LYS A 538 -6.54 13.28 22.99
CA LYS A 538 -6.14 11.97 22.44
C LYS A 538 -7.06 11.51 21.30
N HIS A 539 -8.38 11.69 21.44
CA HIS A 539 -9.32 11.35 20.38
C HIS A 539 -9.12 12.23 19.14
N ALA A 540 -8.88 13.53 19.32
CA ALA A 540 -8.59 14.46 18.23
C ALA A 540 -7.32 14.06 17.49
N ALA A 541 -6.27 13.73 18.24
CA ALA A 541 -5.00 13.27 17.71
C ALA A 541 -5.13 11.94 16.95
N LEU A 542 -5.91 10.99 17.48
CA LEU A 542 -6.19 9.70 16.82
C LEU A 542 -7.00 9.88 15.53
N LEU A 543 -8.01 10.75 15.54
CA LEU A 543 -8.79 11.09 14.36
C LEU A 543 -7.90 11.75 13.29
N GLY A 544 -7.10 12.74 13.69
CA GLY A 544 -6.14 13.40 12.81
C GLY A 544 -5.12 12.43 12.23
N ALA A 545 -4.56 11.55 13.05
CA ALA A 545 -3.60 10.53 12.61
C ALA A 545 -4.23 9.55 11.62
N SER A 546 -5.47 9.13 11.87
CA SER A 546 -6.23 8.22 10.99
C SER A 546 -6.52 8.88 9.64
N LEU A 547 -6.95 10.15 9.65
CA LEU A 547 -7.25 10.89 8.43
C LEU A 547 -5.98 11.16 7.62
N VAL A 548 -4.86 11.53 8.26
CA VAL A 548 -3.57 11.68 7.55
C VAL A 548 -3.11 10.35 6.94
N TRP A 549 -3.26 9.24 7.67
CA TRP A 549 -2.95 7.90 7.15
C TRP A 549 -3.81 7.52 5.95
N ILE A 550 -5.13 7.73 6.02
CA ILE A 550 -6.05 7.43 4.91
C ILE A 550 -5.81 8.36 3.72
N SER A 551 -5.49 9.63 3.96
CA SER A 551 -5.31 10.64 2.93
C SER A 551 -3.98 10.54 2.16
N GLY A 552 -2.91 10.02 2.74
CA GLY A 552 -1.64 9.89 2.00
C GLY A 552 -0.64 8.89 2.52
N GLY A 553 -1.09 7.98 3.38
CA GLY A 553 -0.33 6.83 3.85
C GLY A 553 1.02 7.21 4.46
N GLN A 554 1.99 6.32 4.27
CA GLN A 554 3.34 6.47 4.82
C GLN A 554 4.07 7.70 4.25
N LYS A 555 3.89 8.02 2.96
CA LYS A 555 4.59 9.15 2.30
C LYS A 555 4.21 10.48 2.95
N LEU A 556 2.92 10.70 3.16
CA LEU A 556 2.43 11.91 3.81
C LEU A 556 2.94 12.03 5.24
N ILE A 557 3.06 10.91 5.96
CA ILE A 557 3.57 10.87 7.33
C ILE A 557 5.09 11.14 7.38
N GLN A 558 5.87 10.56 6.46
CA GLN A 558 7.29 10.88 6.32
C GLN A 558 7.48 12.38 6.06
N TYR A 559 6.74 12.92 5.09
CA TYR A 559 6.78 14.33 4.73
C TYR A 559 6.34 15.25 5.89
N LEU A 560 5.30 14.84 6.64
CA LEU A 560 4.83 15.52 7.83
C LEU A 560 5.93 15.61 8.90
N MET A 561 6.63 14.50 9.18
CA MET A 561 7.66 14.44 10.22
C MET A 561 8.99 15.08 9.81
N ARG A 562 9.39 14.94 8.53
CA ARG A 562 10.67 15.45 8.01
C ARG A 562 10.64 16.94 7.72
N GLU A 563 9.53 17.46 7.20
CA GLU A 563 9.47 18.85 6.70
C GLU A 563 8.39 19.67 7.40
N THR A 564 7.15 19.19 7.43
CA THR A 564 6.01 20.01 7.82
C THR A 564 6.08 20.43 9.30
N LEU A 565 6.25 19.47 10.21
CA LEU A 565 6.33 19.74 11.65
C LEU A 565 7.56 20.58 12.03
N PRO A 566 8.79 20.25 11.55
CA PRO A 566 9.93 21.13 11.76
C PRO A 566 9.68 22.55 11.27
N SER A 567 9.08 22.73 10.09
CA SER A 567 8.77 24.06 9.55
C SER A 567 7.77 24.84 10.42
N TRP A 568 6.76 24.18 10.99
CA TRP A 568 5.79 24.81 11.90
C TRP A 568 6.41 25.26 13.21
N PHE A 569 7.35 24.48 13.75
CA PHE A 569 8.07 24.90 14.95
C PHE A 569 9.06 26.03 14.66
N LEU A 570 9.71 26.02 13.49
CA LEU A 570 10.67 27.06 13.11
C LEU A 570 10.01 28.39 12.71
N SER A 571 8.78 28.38 12.20
CA SER A 571 8.09 29.59 11.74
C SER A 571 7.58 30.50 12.86
N ALA A 572 7.69 30.07 14.13
CA ALA A 572 7.56 30.77 15.43
C ALA A 572 6.32 31.67 15.69
N THR A 573 5.60 32.12 14.68
CA THR A 573 4.43 33.02 14.77
C THR A 573 3.13 32.28 15.05
N MET A 574 3.11 30.94 14.97
CA MET A 574 1.89 30.14 15.06
C MET A 574 1.50 29.73 16.50
N PHE A 575 2.42 29.84 17.46
CA PHE A 575 2.26 29.27 18.81
C PHE A 575 2.40 30.27 19.96
N GLU A 576 2.63 31.55 19.67
CA GLU A 576 2.56 32.61 20.68
C GLU A 576 1.10 33.00 20.94
N GLN A 577 0.66 32.85 22.19
CA GLN A 577 -0.59 33.42 22.69
C GLN A 577 -0.26 34.16 23.98
N ASP A 578 -0.70 35.42 24.06
CA ASP A 578 -0.45 36.36 25.15
C ASP A 578 -0.66 35.77 26.56
N GLY A 579 0.39 35.80 27.36
CA GLY A 579 0.40 36.46 28.68
C GLY A 579 -0.47 35.98 29.85
N GLY A 580 -1.04 34.77 29.87
CA GLY A 580 -1.80 34.29 31.05
C GLY A 580 -1.68 32.79 31.36
N GLU A 581 -1.97 32.36 32.61
CA GLU A 581 -1.95 30.95 33.06
C GLU A 581 -2.85 30.04 32.20
N SER A 582 -3.99 30.59 31.74
CA SER A 582 -4.88 30.02 30.74
C SER A 582 -4.14 29.68 29.43
N GLY A 583 -3.33 30.61 28.91
CA GLY A 583 -2.54 30.43 27.70
C GLY A 583 -1.46 29.36 27.84
N VAL A 584 -0.83 29.25 29.02
CA VAL A 584 0.16 28.20 29.32
C VAL A 584 -0.48 26.81 29.28
N MET A 585 -1.66 26.64 29.86
CA MET A 585 -2.34 25.33 29.88
C MET A 585 -2.82 24.91 28.49
N VAL A 586 -3.35 25.85 27.70
CA VAL A 586 -3.72 25.62 26.30
C VAL A 586 -2.49 25.25 25.47
N ALA A 587 -1.36 25.92 25.69
CA ALA A 587 -0.09 25.60 25.03
C ALA A 587 0.41 24.19 25.39
N LYS A 588 0.32 23.77 26.67
CA LYS A 588 0.65 22.39 27.07
C LYS A 588 -0.23 21.36 26.38
N LEU A 589 -1.55 21.59 26.35
CA LEU A 589 -2.48 20.69 25.68
C LEU A 589 -2.23 20.61 24.16
N LYS A 590 -1.91 21.72 23.50
CA LYS A 590 -1.48 21.75 22.09
C LYS A 590 -0.21 20.92 21.86
N GLY A 591 0.78 21.04 22.74
CA GLY A 591 2.01 20.26 22.65
C GLY A 591 1.77 18.75 22.79
N TYR A 592 1.00 18.33 23.80
CA TYR A 592 0.62 16.93 23.96
C TYR A 592 -0.22 16.42 22.80
N ALA A 593 -1.15 17.22 22.29
CA ALA A 593 -1.95 16.89 21.11
C ALA A 593 -1.08 16.53 19.90
N LEU A 594 -0.08 17.37 19.60
CA LEU A 594 0.89 17.12 18.54
C LEU A 594 1.71 15.86 18.82
N ALA A 595 2.11 15.61 20.07
CA ALA A 595 2.87 14.42 20.43
C ALA A 595 2.09 13.13 20.19
N PHE A 596 0.83 13.07 20.64
CA PHE A 596 -0.06 11.93 20.37
C PHE A 596 -0.29 11.75 18.88
N PHE A 597 -0.52 12.83 18.15
CA PHE A 597 -0.77 12.79 16.72
C PHE A 597 0.44 12.22 15.97
N VAL A 598 1.65 12.74 16.23
CA VAL A 598 2.88 12.27 15.59
C VAL A 598 3.19 10.83 15.94
N PHE A 599 3.06 10.45 17.21
CA PHE A 599 3.28 9.07 17.65
C PHE A 599 2.31 8.10 16.97
N LEU A 600 1.01 8.43 16.94
CA LEU A 600 -0.01 7.58 16.32
C LEU A 600 0.16 7.50 14.80
N SER A 601 0.51 8.61 14.13
CA SER A 601 0.85 8.62 12.71
C SER A 601 2.05 7.70 12.42
N ALA A 602 3.14 7.83 13.19
CA ALA A 602 4.31 6.95 13.04
C ALA A 602 3.95 5.48 13.33
N ALA A 603 3.09 5.22 14.32
CA ALA A 603 2.62 3.88 14.65
C ALA A 603 1.74 3.27 13.54
N PHE A 604 0.89 4.07 12.87
CA PHE A 604 0.13 3.61 11.71
C PHE A 604 1.02 3.30 10.50
N ALA A 605 2.08 4.09 10.30
CA ALA A 605 3.01 3.90 9.19
C ALA A 605 3.95 2.69 9.37
N TRP A 606 4.51 2.52 10.57
CA TRP A 606 5.61 1.58 10.81
C TRP A 606 5.38 0.58 11.94
N GLY A 607 4.21 0.60 12.57
CA GLY A 607 3.91 -0.27 13.70
C GLY A 607 4.72 0.04 14.97
N ILE A 608 4.26 -0.52 16.08
CA ILE A 608 4.88 -0.31 17.41
C ILE A 608 5.98 -1.35 17.67
N ASP A 609 5.77 -2.60 17.23
CA ASP A 609 6.68 -3.72 17.45
C ASP A 609 7.66 -3.95 16.28
N ASN A 610 8.56 -4.92 16.42
CA ASN A 610 9.53 -5.33 15.38
C ASN A 610 8.90 -6.10 14.20
N SER A 611 7.57 -6.08 14.11
CA SER A 611 6.79 -6.75 13.05
C SER A 611 6.96 -6.09 11.67
N TYR A 612 7.55 -4.89 11.62
CA TYR A 612 7.79 -4.07 10.42
C TYR A 612 9.26 -3.67 10.33
N SER A 613 9.71 -3.24 9.14
CA SER A 613 11.11 -2.90 8.86
C SER A 613 11.66 -1.86 9.85
N PRO A 614 12.55 -2.26 10.79
CA PRO A 614 13.05 -1.36 11.83
C PRO A 614 13.92 -0.25 11.25
N LYS A 615 14.53 -0.47 10.07
CA LYS A 615 15.48 0.48 9.46
C LYS A 615 14.84 1.81 9.04
N GLN A 616 13.67 1.77 8.41
CA GLN A 616 13.01 3.00 7.95
C GLN A 616 12.39 3.80 9.08
N ARG A 617 11.79 3.08 10.03
CA ARG A 617 11.30 3.68 11.27
C ARG A 617 12.43 4.39 11.99
N ALA A 618 13.56 3.71 12.18
CA ALA A 618 14.75 4.28 12.80
C ALA A 618 15.25 5.52 12.06
N GLU A 619 15.24 5.52 10.72
CA GLU A 619 15.66 6.67 9.92
C GLU A 619 14.72 7.88 10.10
N VAL A 620 13.41 7.72 9.91
CA VAL A 620 12.46 8.85 9.95
C VAL A 620 12.27 9.36 11.38
N VAL A 621 12.06 8.45 12.34
CA VAL A 621 11.96 8.80 13.76
C VAL A 621 13.29 9.39 14.24
N GLY A 622 14.43 8.81 13.85
CA GLY A 622 15.76 9.30 14.17
C GLY A 622 16.03 10.70 13.61
N LEU A 623 15.64 10.99 12.36
CA LEU A 623 15.75 12.33 11.78
C LEU A 623 14.89 13.35 12.54
N HIS A 624 13.65 12.98 12.89
CA HIS A 624 12.78 13.85 13.67
C HIS A 624 13.36 14.11 15.07
N LEU A 625 13.84 13.07 15.75
CA LEU A 625 14.52 13.18 17.04
C LEU A 625 15.81 14.00 16.96
N LYS A 626 16.57 13.90 15.86
CA LYS A 626 17.75 14.74 15.60
C LYS A 626 17.37 16.20 15.47
N PHE A 627 16.24 16.51 14.83
CA PHE A 627 15.67 17.86 14.84
C PHE A 627 15.34 18.31 16.28
N LEU A 628 14.66 17.49 17.09
CA LEU A 628 14.37 17.82 18.50
C LEU A 628 15.66 18.05 19.33
N ALA A 629 16.64 17.17 19.19
CA ALA A 629 17.90 17.27 19.92
C ALA A 629 18.71 18.49 19.49
N SER A 630 18.76 18.80 18.19
CA SER A 630 19.50 19.95 17.68
C SER A 630 18.90 21.28 18.14
N THR A 631 17.58 21.38 18.17
CA THR A 631 16.84 22.56 18.66
C THR A 631 16.97 22.74 20.17
N LEU A 632 16.99 21.64 20.95
CA LEU A 632 17.28 21.68 22.39
C LEU A 632 18.71 22.18 22.70
N ASN A 633 19.68 21.85 21.83
CA ASN A 633 21.11 22.09 22.10
C ASN A 633 21.68 23.41 21.53
N ARG A 634 21.14 23.93 20.40
CA ARG A 634 21.86 24.95 19.60
C ARG A 634 21.31 26.39 19.70
N ASN A 635 20.09 26.61 20.21
CA ASN A 635 19.44 27.93 20.27
C ASN A 635 18.58 28.14 21.54
N GLY A 636 19.07 27.67 22.69
CA GLY A 636 18.31 27.39 23.92
C GLY A 636 17.57 28.55 24.63
N ALA A 637 17.61 29.80 24.16
CA ALA A 637 16.88 30.89 24.84
C ALA A 637 15.43 31.07 24.34
N MET A 638 15.15 30.82 23.06
CA MET A 638 13.84 31.13 22.46
C MET A 638 12.84 29.97 22.60
N PHE A 639 13.20 28.76 22.16
CA PHE A 639 12.31 27.58 22.21
C PHE A 639 12.20 26.94 23.59
N SER A 640 13.17 27.14 24.49
CA SER A 640 13.04 26.71 25.89
C SER A 640 11.94 27.47 26.64
N ARG A 641 11.49 28.63 26.13
CA ARG A 641 10.36 29.37 26.69
C ARG A 641 9.02 29.00 26.04
N CYS A 642 9.03 28.26 24.93
CA CYS A 642 7.82 27.81 24.26
C CYS A 642 7.20 26.60 24.98
N THR A 643 6.13 26.84 25.73
CA THR A 643 5.39 25.82 26.47
C THR A 643 4.86 24.69 25.56
N THR A 644 4.38 25.03 24.36
CA THR A 644 3.91 24.05 23.37
C THR A 644 5.02 23.10 22.94
N TRP A 645 6.21 23.65 22.65
CA TRP A 645 7.38 22.87 22.26
C TRP A 645 7.83 21.91 23.38
N LYS A 646 7.96 22.41 24.62
CA LYS A 646 8.32 21.58 25.78
C LYS A 646 7.36 20.42 25.99
N ALA A 647 6.04 20.69 25.95
CA ALA A 647 5.03 19.66 26.10
C ALA A 647 5.02 18.65 24.94
N TYR A 648 5.33 19.10 23.72
CA TYR A 648 5.49 18.22 22.56
C TYR A 648 6.66 17.24 22.74
N VAL A 649 7.86 17.76 23.07
CA VAL A 649 9.06 16.95 23.26
C VAL A 649 8.88 15.95 24.41
N SER A 650 8.44 16.42 25.59
CA SER A 650 8.20 15.56 26.75
C SER A 650 7.12 14.50 26.46
N GLY A 651 6.03 14.90 25.80
CA GLY A 651 4.94 13.99 25.42
C GLY A 651 5.37 12.90 24.44
N LEU A 652 6.14 13.26 23.40
CA LEU A 652 6.56 12.30 22.37
C LEU A 652 7.56 11.29 22.95
N VAL A 653 8.56 11.76 23.70
CA VAL A 653 9.55 10.87 24.34
C VAL A 653 8.88 9.97 25.38
N SER A 654 7.93 10.48 26.15
CA SER A 654 7.14 9.68 27.09
C SER A 654 6.37 8.55 26.41
N LEU A 655 5.79 8.81 25.24
CA LEU A 655 5.10 7.79 24.45
C LEU A 655 6.07 6.73 23.90
N MET A 656 7.25 7.15 23.43
CA MET A 656 8.27 6.20 22.97
C MET A 656 8.76 5.29 24.10
N VAL A 657 9.12 5.87 25.25
CA VAL A 657 9.59 5.13 26.44
C VAL A 657 8.51 4.20 27.00
N GLY A 658 7.25 4.66 27.04
CA GLY A 658 6.16 3.91 27.67
C GLY A 658 5.43 2.92 26.76
N GLN A 659 5.29 3.23 25.47
CA GLN A 659 4.46 2.47 24.53
C GLN A 659 5.26 1.79 23.41
N ALA A 660 6.45 2.29 23.07
CA ALA A 660 7.27 1.74 21.99
C ALA A 660 8.77 1.65 22.34
N PRO A 661 9.18 0.85 23.36
CA PRO A 661 10.58 0.78 23.79
C PRO A 661 11.56 0.31 22.70
N SER A 662 11.08 -0.46 21.72
CA SER A 662 11.82 -0.86 20.52
C SER A 662 12.34 0.34 19.73
N TRP A 663 11.54 1.40 19.60
CA TRP A 663 11.92 2.60 18.85
C TRP A 663 13.10 3.32 19.52
N VAL A 664 13.14 3.34 20.85
CA VAL A 664 14.24 3.96 21.60
C VAL A 664 15.54 3.20 21.37
N ARG A 665 15.50 1.87 21.34
CA ARG A 665 16.68 1.01 21.09
C ARG A 665 17.24 1.12 19.68
N GLU A 666 16.41 1.55 18.73
CA GLU A 666 16.79 1.76 17.33
C GLU A 666 17.50 3.11 17.10
N VAL A 667 17.43 4.03 18.05
CA VAL A 667 18.00 5.37 17.94
C VAL A 667 19.47 5.34 18.33
N ASP A 668 20.28 6.09 17.58
CA ASP A 668 21.70 6.27 17.84
C ASP A 668 21.99 6.73 19.30
N ALA A 669 23.00 6.12 19.91
CA ALA A 669 23.33 6.33 21.32
C ALA A 669 23.70 7.79 21.62
N ASP A 670 24.43 8.47 20.72
CA ASP A 670 24.81 9.87 20.93
C ASP A 670 23.61 10.79 20.80
N LEU A 671 22.66 10.46 19.91
CA LEU A 671 21.39 11.17 19.83
C LEU A 671 20.56 11.02 21.13
N LEU A 672 20.49 9.82 21.71
CA LEU A 672 19.81 9.59 23.00
C LEU A 672 20.45 10.38 24.15
N LYS A 673 21.78 10.43 24.23
CA LYS A 673 22.51 11.26 25.23
C LYS A 673 22.18 12.74 25.09
N ARG A 674 22.12 13.23 23.85
CA ARG A 674 21.77 14.64 23.56
C ARG A 674 20.33 14.98 23.93
N LEU A 675 19.41 14.04 23.70
CA LEU A 675 18.01 14.20 24.10
C LEU A 675 17.85 14.18 25.63
N SER A 676 18.51 13.24 26.33
CA SER A 676 18.44 13.14 27.79
C SER A 676 18.99 14.38 28.48
N TRP A 677 20.08 14.95 27.94
CA TRP A 677 20.61 16.24 28.40
C TRP A 677 19.59 17.36 28.20
N GLY A 678 18.99 17.47 27.00
CA GLY A 678 17.97 18.48 26.71
C GLY A 678 16.72 18.36 27.58
N LEU A 679 16.26 17.14 27.87
CA LEU A 679 15.17 16.87 28.81
C LEU A 679 15.52 17.28 30.24
N SER A 680 16.77 17.07 30.66
CA SER A 680 17.25 17.52 31.97
C SER A 680 17.25 19.05 32.10
N GLN A 681 17.52 19.78 31.01
CA GLN A 681 17.37 21.25 30.98
C GLN A 681 15.90 21.70 31.06
N MET A 682 14.94 20.80 30.84
CA MET A 682 13.51 21.06 30.96
C MET A 682 12.91 20.62 32.30
N ASP A 683 13.73 20.19 33.27
CA ASP A 683 13.29 19.58 34.54
C ASP A 683 12.56 18.23 34.37
N GLU A 684 12.77 17.55 33.22
CA GLU A 684 12.18 16.23 32.89
C GLU A 684 13.18 15.10 33.20
N HIS A 685 13.77 15.19 34.39
CA HIS A 685 14.85 14.34 34.87
C HIS A 685 14.52 12.84 34.92
N LYS A 686 13.31 12.49 35.40
CA LYS A 686 12.86 11.09 35.44
C LYS A 686 12.68 10.51 34.04
N LEU A 687 12.16 11.31 33.11
CA LEU A 687 11.98 10.88 31.72
C LEU A 687 13.33 10.73 31.01
N ALA A 688 14.27 11.64 31.27
CA ALA A 688 15.64 11.58 30.76
C ALA A 688 16.35 10.28 31.21
N LEU A 689 16.22 9.92 32.48
CA LEU A 689 16.78 8.66 33.00
C LEU A 689 16.12 7.44 32.35
N ARG A 690 14.78 7.41 32.29
CA ARG A 690 14.05 6.29 31.65
C ARG A 690 14.38 6.12 30.17
N LEU A 691 14.63 7.21 29.46
CA LEU A 691 15.09 7.17 28.06
C LEU A 691 16.44 6.44 27.95
N LEU A 692 17.38 6.75 28.83
CA LEU A 692 18.71 6.13 28.84
C LEU A 692 18.65 4.66 29.29
N GLU A 693 17.83 4.32 30.28
CA GLU A 693 17.63 2.93 30.74
C GLU A 693 17.16 2.00 29.59
N ILE A 694 16.26 2.49 28.73
CA ILE A 694 15.74 1.71 27.59
C ILE A 694 16.74 1.67 26.43
N GLY A 695 17.52 2.74 26.23
CA GLY A 695 18.47 2.90 25.13
C GLY A 695 19.61 1.87 25.08
N GLY A 696 19.77 1.05 26.12
CA GLY A 696 20.70 -0.07 26.14
C GLY A 696 22.13 0.32 26.52
N ILE A 697 23.09 -0.57 26.23
CA ILE A 697 24.44 -0.52 26.80
C ILE A 697 25.20 0.75 26.40
N GLY A 698 25.03 1.23 25.16
CA GLY A 698 25.77 2.40 24.62
C GLY A 698 25.48 3.73 25.33
N VAL A 699 24.45 3.80 26.16
CA VAL A 699 24.06 5.01 26.91
C VAL A 699 24.10 4.84 28.44
N MET A 700 24.47 3.65 28.94
CA MET A 700 24.50 3.36 30.39
C MET A 700 25.46 4.24 31.17
N GLY A 701 26.60 4.64 30.58
CA GLY A 701 27.52 5.59 31.21
C GLY A 701 26.85 6.94 31.52
N ALA A 702 26.07 7.47 30.56
CA ALA A 702 25.31 8.70 30.75
C ALA A 702 24.17 8.54 31.77
N ALA A 703 23.57 7.35 31.87
CA ALA A 703 22.55 7.06 32.89
C ALA A 703 23.18 7.08 34.30
N ALA A 704 24.36 6.46 34.46
CA ALA A 704 25.10 6.44 35.72
C ALA A 704 25.52 7.85 36.17
N GLU A 705 26.09 8.64 35.26
CA GLU A 705 26.44 10.05 35.54
C GLU A 705 25.24 10.86 36.01
N MET A 706 24.07 10.63 35.39
CA MET A 706 22.84 11.31 35.74
C MET A 706 22.33 10.92 37.15
N ILE A 707 22.41 9.63 37.51
CA ILE A 707 22.04 9.14 38.86
C ILE A 707 22.97 9.75 39.92
N ILE A 708 24.29 9.70 39.68
CA ILE A 708 25.30 10.27 40.61
C ILE A 708 25.07 11.77 40.78
N GLY A 709 24.73 12.47 39.68
CA GLY A 709 24.39 13.89 39.71
C GLY A 709 23.15 14.23 40.54
N PHE A 710 22.16 13.32 40.67
CA PHE A 710 21.01 13.51 41.56
C PHE A 710 21.38 13.30 43.03
N GLU A 711 22.21 12.30 43.32
CA GLU A 711 22.66 12.01 44.69
C GLU A 711 23.50 13.15 45.28
N HIS A 712 24.20 13.93 44.46
CA HIS A 712 24.95 15.11 44.90
C HIS A 712 24.12 16.40 45.01
N ARG A 713 22.87 16.43 44.50
CA ARG A 713 21.96 17.59 44.56
C ARG A 713 20.81 17.40 45.57
N SER A 714 20.67 16.19 46.11
CA SER A 714 19.74 15.83 47.19
C SER A 714 20.42 16.07 48.53
#